data_AF-G0R5Q2-F1
#
_entry.id   AF-G0R5Q2-F1
#
_cell.length_a   1.000
_cell.length_b   1.000
_cell.length_c   1.000
_cell.angle_alpha   90.00
_cell.angle_beta   90.00
_cell.angle_gamma   90.00
#
_symmetry.space_group_name_H-M   'P 1'
#
loop_
_entity.id
_entity.type
_entity.pdbx_description
1 polymer ?
#
loop_
_entity_poly.entity_id
_entity_poly.type
_entity_poly.pdbx_seq_one_letter_code
_entity_poly.pdbx_strand_id
1 'polypeptide(L)'
;MQYIRFPTSKIEQGTDAMHTNCDYSAVYINLVTLNLQGPSHESPIGISIIFTIGKGTETILKCLEELEDLFIGLTLDSIIDDFSTFWNKLTCDPQMRWIGPEKGVIHMAVGGVVNAIWDLWSKIERKPLWQLLVDMEPEKLIDCLNFSYITDVLTKKEALEILNKNQNSKKERVDQLKKLGGYPAYTTAVGWAGYSDEKVIEMIKLSKKQGFNAFKAKVGCGLERDLHRLTLIRNEIGKDSILMTDANQVWSVEQAISTMKKLSHLNILWIEEPTAPDDAVGHSEIAKALNPLGIKVATGEHAHNRILHKQLNVLNSYQFVQSDSCRVGGLNELIVIQLMAKKFHKPVCLHAGGVGLCEMGIHAAIFDFVAVSASLEQRWLEYSGTLHEHFIHPVNINDGKYMLPSAIGYGLEMKTESIAQFVYPNGSYWQSAVGLSKFTPFKGIMAATFAPFNTDGSKLNLEIIPQIADDLVKQKVCGIFVNGTSGEFTSLTVYERKQILEKWCQTREVNEGKLHLIAQIGSSVFSESVELALHASQLKNVQAIAFIAPSYFKPKNIEELVSLISQIAKKVPQMPFYYYHYPNMNGVNFEVKKTLDLTKEICPNIVGVKFTDSNFADLGRCASSGYNVLVGADNMLFSALAAGADGAIGISYNFTGVLHNQIYENFLQNDFYVCHQLQEQSRVILEKINYYGIYPCSKFLMNSIRGFDLGPLRWPIGNLNQEQKKNILNENTFEILKQ
;
A
#
# COMPACT_ATOMS: atom_id res chain seq x y z
N MET A 1 -11.13 11.11 -5.84
CA MET A 1 -10.81 9.95 -4.97
C MET A 1 -9.48 10.20 -4.26
N GLN A 2 -9.27 9.64 -3.07
CA GLN A 2 -8.03 9.82 -2.30
C GLN A 2 -7.57 8.48 -1.69
N TYR A 3 -6.27 8.19 -1.74
CA TYR A 3 -5.67 7.08 -0.99
C TYR A 3 -5.29 7.56 0.40
N ILE A 4 -5.99 7.09 1.43
CA ILE A 4 -5.66 7.37 2.83
C ILE A 4 -5.00 6.12 3.44
N ARG A 5 -3.86 6.29 4.11
CA ARG A 5 -3.13 5.20 4.77
C ARG A 5 -2.83 5.57 6.21
N PHE A 6 -3.17 4.69 7.13
CA PHE A 6 -2.88 4.81 8.55
C PHE A 6 -1.74 3.87 8.95
N PRO A 7 -0.80 4.32 9.82
CA PRO A 7 0.37 3.55 10.20
C PRO A 7 0.08 2.53 11.33
N THR A 8 -1.02 1.77 11.24
CA THR A 8 -1.48 0.85 12.30
C THR A 8 -0.46 -0.24 12.65
N SER A 9 0.41 -0.59 11.70
CA SER A 9 1.54 -1.51 11.91
C SER A 9 2.45 -1.13 13.07
N LYS A 10 2.55 0.17 13.42
CA LYS A 10 3.43 0.64 14.51
C LYS A 10 2.95 0.27 15.90
N ILE A 11 1.67 -0.06 16.04
CA ILE A 11 1.03 -0.42 17.30
C ILE A 11 0.41 -1.81 17.23
N GLU A 12 0.79 -2.60 16.22
CA GLU A 12 0.37 -4.00 15.98
C GLU A 12 -1.15 -4.20 15.92
N GLN A 13 -1.91 -3.13 15.70
CA GLN A 13 -3.35 -3.19 15.51
C GLN A 13 -3.69 -3.81 14.14
N GLY A 14 -4.65 -4.73 14.14
CA GLY A 14 -5.04 -5.44 12.93
C GLY A 14 -4.11 -6.58 12.52
N THR A 15 -3.18 -6.98 13.39
CA THR A 15 -2.31 -8.12 13.12
C THR A 15 -3.01 -9.45 13.41
N ASP A 16 -2.81 -10.41 12.52
CA ASP A 16 -3.29 -11.78 12.64
C ASP A 16 -2.25 -12.79 12.12
N ALA A 17 -2.63 -14.08 12.03
CA ALA A 17 -1.73 -15.15 11.63
C ALA A 17 -1.31 -15.09 10.14
N MET A 18 -2.10 -14.45 9.28
CA MET A 18 -1.83 -14.25 7.86
C MET A 18 -1.25 -12.86 7.59
N HIS A 19 -1.84 -11.84 8.19
CA HIS A 19 -1.52 -10.43 7.99
C HIS A 19 -0.73 -9.89 9.19
N THR A 20 0.59 -10.05 9.16
CA THR A 20 1.48 -9.71 10.28
C THR A 20 1.94 -8.25 10.29
N ASN A 21 1.70 -7.50 9.22
CA ASN A 21 2.11 -6.11 9.08
C ASN A 21 1.08 -5.29 8.27
N CYS A 22 0.03 -4.83 8.95
CA CYS A 22 -1.10 -4.14 8.35
C CYS A 22 -0.99 -2.63 8.53
N ASP A 23 -1.06 -1.87 7.44
CA ASP A 23 -1.34 -0.43 7.48
C ASP A 23 -2.76 -0.21 6.95
N TYR A 24 -3.74 -0.14 7.85
CA TYR A 24 -5.13 0.07 7.49
C TYR A 24 -5.25 1.29 6.56
N SER A 25 -5.91 1.05 5.44
CA SER A 25 -5.92 1.93 4.28
C SER A 25 -7.31 2.00 3.69
N ALA A 26 -7.61 3.12 3.06
CA ALA A 26 -8.86 3.37 2.40
C ALA A 26 -8.62 4.01 1.03
N VAL A 27 -9.40 3.57 0.03
CA VAL A 27 -9.77 4.49 -1.06
C VAL A 27 -10.99 5.28 -0.60
N TYR A 28 -10.80 6.58 -0.39
CA TYR A 28 -11.86 7.52 -0.03
C TYR A 28 -12.48 8.13 -1.29
N ILE A 29 -13.76 7.85 -1.52
CA ILE A 29 -14.50 8.24 -2.72
C ILE A 29 -15.45 9.38 -2.36
N ASN A 30 -15.40 10.45 -3.15
CA ASN A 30 -16.37 11.55 -3.12
C ASN A 30 -17.06 11.62 -4.49
N LEU A 31 -18.34 11.29 -4.54
CA LEU A 31 -19.21 11.41 -5.71
C LEU A 31 -19.96 12.74 -5.63
N VAL A 32 -19.68 13.63 -6.58
CA VAL A 32 -20.22 15.00 -6.60
C VAL A 32 -21.24 15.13 -7.71
N THR A 33 -22.40 15.71 -7.40
CA THR A 33 -23.40 16.11 -8.40
C THR A 33 -23.14 17.53 -8.89
N LEU A 34 -23.23 17.77 -10.20
CA LEU A 34 -23.15 19.11 -10.79
C LEU A 34 -24.56 19.65 -11.03
N ASN A 35 -24.88 20.83 -10.50
CA ASN A 35 -26.06 21.57 -10.94
C ASN A 35 -25.71 22.38 -12.21
N LEU A 36 -26.72 22.81 -12.98
CA LEU A 36 -26.58 23.60 -14.22
C LEU A 36 -25.78 24.92 -14.08
N GLN A 37 -25.45 25.34 -12.86
CA GLN A 37 -24.63 26.53 -12.54
C GLN A 37 -23.21 26.18 -12.03
N GLY A 38 -22.80 24.91 -12.09
CA GLY A 38 -21.55 24.40 -11.50
C GLY A 38 -21.77 23.78 -10.11
N PRO A 39 -20.71 23.25 -9.46
CA PRO A 39 -20.81 22.74 -8.10
C PRO A 39 -21.13 23.91 -7.14
N SER A 40 -22.36 23.95 -6.62
CA SER A 40 -22.67 24.84 -5.50
C SER A 40 -22.10 24.25 -4.22
N HIS A 41 -21.62 25.08 -3.29
CA HIS A 41 -21.16 24.67 -1.96
C HIS A 41 -22.22 23.92 -1.11
N GLU A 42 -23.46 23.79 -1.61
CA GLU A 42 -24.61 23.20 -0.91
C GLU A 42 -25.07 21.84 -1.48
N SER A 43 -24.48 21.35 -2.57
CA SER A 43 -24.88 20.06 -3.14
C SER A 43 -24.34 18.89 -2.30
N PRO A 44 -25.17 17.90 -1.92
CA PRO A 44 -24.70 16.76 -1.14
C PRO A 44 -23.65 15.95 -1.92
N ILE A 45 -22.64 15.46 -1.20
CA ILE A 45 -21.57 14.62 -1.75
C ILE A 45 -21.79 13.19 -1.25
N GLY A 46 -21.85 12.23 -2.16
CA GLY A 46 -21.87 10.80 -1.83
C GLY A 46 -20.48 10.34 -1.44
N ILE A 47 -20.35 9.68 -0.29
CA ILE A 47 -19.07 9.27 0.28
C ILE A 47 -19.06 7.75 0.44
N SER A 48 -17.94 7.14 0.05
CA SER A 48 -17.66 5.74 0.34
C SER A 48 -16.19 5.53 0.68
N ILE A 49 -15.93 4.42 1.37
CA ILE A 49 -14.60 3.91 1.65
C ILE A 49 -14.49 2.52 1.06
N ILE A 50 -13.33 2.20 0.49
CA ILE A 50 -12.94 0.82 0.17
C ILE A 50 -11.74 0.48 1.06
N PHE A 51 -11.93 -0.46 1.98
CA PHE A 51 -10.90 -0.90 2.92
C PHE A 51 -9.80 -1.76 2.26
N THR A 52 -8.55 -1.52 2.65
CA THR A 52 -7.36 -2.31 2.32
C THR A 52 -6.34 -2.23 3.48
N ILE A 53 -5.24 -2.97 3.39
CA ILE A 53 -4.22 -3.06 4.46
C ILE A 53 -2.83 -2.50 4.06
N GLY A 54 -2.77 -1.61 3.07
CA GLY A 54 -1.54 -0.90 2.71
C GLY A 54 -1.20 -1.01 1.22
N LYS A 55 -0.26 -1.88 0.86
CA LYS A 55 0.14 -2.06 -0.55
C LYS A 55 -1.04 -2.57 -1.37
N GLY A 56 -1.18 -2.10 -2.62
CA GLY A 56 -2.24 -2.51 -3.54
C GLY A 56 -3.45 -1.58 -3.56
N THR A 57 -3.60 -0.65 -2.60
CA THR A 57 -4.68 0.35 -2.60
C THR A 57 -4.66 1.21 -3.86
N GLU A 58 -3.48 1.53 -4.39
CA GLU A 58 -3.27 2.22 -5.66
C GLU A 58 -3.85 1.49 -6.87
N THR A 59 -3.98 0.16 -6.80
CA THR A 59 -4.57 -0.64 -7.89
C THR A 59 -6.09 -0.45 -7.92
N ILE A 60 -6.74 -0.33 -6.75
CA ILE A 60 -8.18 -0.02 -6.68
C ILE A 60 -8.46 1.36 -7.25
N LEU A 61 -7.61 2.36 -6.96
CA LEU A 61 -7.74 3.70 -7.56
C LEU A 61 -7.73 3.64 -9.09
N LYS A 62 -6.79 2.92 -9.68
CA LYS A 62 -6.72 2.74 -11.14
C LYS A 62 -7.97 2.05 -11.69
N CYS A 63 -8.48 1.01 -11.01
CA CYS A 63 -9.73 0.38 -11.43
C CYS A 63 -10.94 1.33 -11.36
N LEU A 64 -10.98 2.24 -10.38
CA LEU A 64 -12.04 3.25 -10.33
C LEU A 64 -11.93 4.26 -11.46
N GLU A 65 -10.71 4.72 -11.81
CA GLU A 65 -10.46 5.61 -12.95
C GLU A 65 -11.03 5.02 -14.25
N GLU A 66 -10.82 3.72 -14.49
CA GLU A 66 -11.37 3.01 -15.68
C GLU A 66 -12.90 2.84 -15.63
N LEU A 67 -13.51 2.84 -14.44
CA LEU A 67 -14.97 2.73 -14.28
C LEU A 67 -15.69 4.08 -14.45
N GLU A 68 -14.99 5.22 -14.37
CA GLU A 68 -15.60 6.56 -14.38
C GLU A 68 -16.49 6.78 -15.61
N ASP A 69 -16.03 6.36 -16.79
CA ASP A 69 -16.75 6.50 -18.05
C ASP A 69 -18.12 5.80 -18.06
N LEU A 70 -18.34 4.85 -17.16
CA LEU A 70 -19.62 4.12 -17.07
C LEU A 70 -20.70 4.90 -16.30
N PHE A 71 -20.33 5.87 -15.46
CA PHE A 71 -21.30 6.54 -14.57
C PHE A 71 -21.16 8.07 -14.50
N ILE A 72 -20.03 8.64 -14.88
CA ILE A 72 -19.88 10.10 -14.96
C ILE A 72 -20.79 10.66 -16.06
N GLY A 73 -21.52 11.74 -15.74
CA GLY A 73 -22.48 12.38 -16.63
C GLY A 73 -23.92 11.84 -16.52
N LEU A 74 -24.16 10.77 -15.76
CA LEU A 74 -25.51 10.31 -15.45
C LEU A 74 -26.18 11.18 -14.38
N THR A 75 -27.51 11.26 -14.40
CA THR A 75 -28.27 11.85 -13.30
C THR A 75 -28.52 10.80 -12.22
N LEU A 76 -28.57 11.22 -10.96
CA LEU A 76 -28.86 10.30 -9.87
C LEU A 76 -30.22 9.61 -10.04
N ASP A 77 -31.26 10.34 -10.47
CA ASP A 77 -32.59 9.78 -10.72
C ASP A 77 -32.54 8.65 -11.76
N SER A 78 -31.78 8.82 -12.85
CA SER A 78 -31.61 7.78 -13.87
C SER A 78 -30.96 6.50 -13.33
N ILE A 79 -30.13 6.63 -12.30
CA ILE A 79 -29.50 5.49 -11.62
C ILE A 79 -30.49 4.86 -10.64
N ILE A 80 -31.17 5.65 -9.80
CA ILE A 80 -32.09 5.16 -8.77
C ILE A 80 -33.31 4.47 -9.40
N ASP A 81 -33.80 4.98 -10.53
CA ASP A 81 -34.98 4.42 -11.23
C ASP A 81 -34.71 3.03 -11.83
N ASP A 82 -33.46 2.72 -12.20
CA ASP A 82 -33.08 1.42 -12.76
C ASP A 82 -31.75 0.90 -12.17
N PHE A 83 -31.66 0.90 -10.84
CA PHE A 83 -30.39 0.67 -10.13
C PHE A 83 -29.86 -0.75 -10.34
N SER A 84 -30.73 -1.76 -10.52
CA SER A 84 -30.28 -3.13 -10.85
C SER A 84 -29.57 -3.20 -12.20
N THR A 85 -30.06 -2.47 -13.21
CA THR A 85 -29.44 -2.39 -14.53
C THR A 85 -28.15 -1.58 -14.49
N PHE A 86 -28.13 -0.47 -13.74
CA PHE A 86 -26.88 0.29 -13.51
C PHE A 86 -25.81 -0.58 -12.83
N TRP A 87 -26.19 -1.33 -11.79
CA TRP A 87 -25.29 -2.26 -11.13
C TRP A 87 -24.74 -3.32 -12.09
N ASN A 88 -25.60 -3.89 -12.95
CA ASN A 88 -25.17 -4.81 -14.01
C ASN A 88 -24.21 -4.15 -15.02
N LYS A 89 -24.43 -2.88 -15.37
CA LYS A 89 -23.54 -2.16 -16.28
C LYS A 89 -22.11 -2.10 -15.71
N LEU A 90 -21.98 -1.87 -14.40
CA LEU A 90 -20.68 -1.85 -13.73
C LEU A 90 -20.04 -3.25 -13.62
N THR A 91 -20.82 -4.29 -13.30
CA THR A 91 -20.28 -5.64 -13.06
C THR A 91 -20.13 -6.50 -14.30
N CYS A 92 -20.85 -6.18 -15.37
CA CYS A 92 -20.89 -6.93 -16.62
C CYS A 92 -20.40 -6.13 -17.83
N ASP A 93 -19.66 -5.04 -17.62
CA ASP A 93 -18.91 -4.42 -18.72
C ASP A 93 -18.08 -5.49 -19.45
N PRO A 94 -18.14 -5.58 -20.80
CA PRO A 94 -17.55 -6.69 -21.53
C PRO A 94 -16.04 -6.90 -21.29
N GLN A 95 -15.31 -5.83 -20.99
CA GLN A 95 -13.86 -5.87 -20.78
C GLN A 95 -13.53 -5.94 -19.28
N MET A 96 -14.13 -5.05 -18.48
CA MET A 96 -13.81 -4.94 -17.06
C MET A 96 -14.25 -6.18 -16.27
N ARG A 97 -15.30 -6.89 -16.71
CA ARG A 97 -15.67 -8.16 -16.08
C ARG A 97 -14.57 -9.23 -16.20
N TRP A 98 -13.69 -9.16 -17.21
CA TRP A 98 -12.68 -10.19 -17.47
C TRP A 98 -11.59 -10.22 -16.39
N ILE A 99 -11.32 -9.08 -15.74
CA ILE A 99 -10.34 -8.97 -14.64
C ILE A 99 -10.93 -9.34 -13.27
N GLY A 100 -12.20 -9.73 -13.21
CA GLY A 100 -12.87 -10.32 -12.04
C GLY A 100 -13.26 -11.77 -12.35
N PRO A 101 -14.47 -12.03 -12.86
CA PRO A 101 -15.71 -11.26 -12.73
C PRO A 101 -16.26 -11.34 -11.30
N GLU A 102 -16.88 -10.24 -10.84
CA GLU A 102 -17.48 -10.13 -9.50
C GLU A 102 -16.57 -10.63 -8.36
N LYS A 103 -15.27 -10.30 -8.42
CA LYS A 103 -14.28 -10.58 -7.36
C LYS A 103 -13.08 -9.64 -7.44
N GLY A 104 -12.32 -9.60 -6.34
CA GLY A 104 -11.04 -8.89 -6.28
C GLY A 104 -11.17 -7.37 -6.43
N VAL A 105 -10.09 -6.74 -6.91
CA VAL A 105 -9.92 -5.28 -6.99
C VAL A 105 -11.07 -4.61 -7.75
N ILE A 106 -11.46 -5.15 -8.91
CA ILE A 106 -12.51 -4.55 -9.74
C ILE A 106 -13.87 -4.55 -9.05
N HIS A 107 -14.21 -5.62 -8.33
CA HIS A 107 -15.52 -5.73 -7.69
C HIS A 107 -15.62 -4.89 -6.42
N MET A 108 -14.50 -4.76 -5.69
CA MET A 108 -14.40 -3.79 -4.60
C MET A 108 -14.55 -2.35 -5.11
N ALA A 109 -13.97 -2.02 -6.26
CA ALA A 109 -14.15 -0.71 -6.91
C ALA A 109 -15.63 -0.45 -7.27
N VAL A 110 -16.31 -1.42 -7.89
CA VAL A 110 -17.77 -1.35 -8.13
C VAL A 110 -18.53 -1.13 -6.83
N GLY A 111 -18.19 -1.88 -5.77
CA GLY A 111 -18.81 -1.73 -4.46
C GLY A 111 -18.67 -0.34 -3.87
N GLY A 112 -17.49 0.28 -4.00
CA GLY A 112 -17.26 1.66 -3.58
C GLY A 112 -18.13 2.68 -4.32
N VAL A 113 -18.29 2.54 -5.65
CA VAL A 113 -19.18 3.42 -6.44
C VAL A 113 -20.64 3.24 -5.99
N VAL A 114 -21.09 2.00 -5.87
CA VAL A 114 -22.46 1.67 -5.44
C VAL A 114 -22.75 2.22 -4.04
N ASN A 115 -21.83 2.06 -3.11
CA ASN A 115 -21.97 2.57 -1.74
C ASN A 115 -22.00 4.12 -1.70
N ALA A 116 -21.20 4.80 -2.53
CA ALA A 116 -21.22 6.26 -2.63
C ALA A 116 -22.57 6.79 -3.17
N ILE A 117 -23.21 6.04 -4.08
CA ILE A 117 -24.55 6.36 -4.61
C ILE A 117 -25.61 6.20 -3.51
N TRP A 118 -25.55 5.14 -2.71
CA TRP A 118 -26.45 4.96 -1.56
C TRP A 118 -26.30 6.07 -0.53
N ASP A 119 -25.07 6.46 -0.23
CA ASP A 119 -24.79 7.59 0.66
C ASP A 119 -25.39 8.89 0.12
N LEU A 120 -25.17 9.18 -1.17
CA LEU A 120 -25.70 10.36 -1.84
C LEU A 120 -27.24 10.39 -1.80
N TRP A 121 -27.88 9.27 -2.13
CA TRP A 121 -29.34 9.14 -2.09
C TRP A 121 -29.87 9.41 -0.68
N SER A 122 -29.26 8.80 0.33
CA SER A 122 -29.63 9.01 1.73
C SER A 122 -29.43 10.46 2.19
N LYS A 123 -28.42 11.16 1.67
CA LYS A 123 -28.19 12.58 1.95
C LYS A 123 -29.23 13.49 1.33
N ILE A 124 -29.67 13.20 0.11
CA ILE A 124 -30.76 13.92 -0.56
C ILE A 124 -32.07 13.74 0.21
N GLU A 125 -32.35 12.50 0.66
CA GLU A 125 -33.52 12.18 1.49
C GLU A 125 -33.38 12.64 2.95
N ARG A 126 -32.21 13.18 3.33
CA ARG A 126 -31.89 13.69 4.68
C ARG A 126 -32.11 12.67 5.79
N LYS A 127 -31.74 11.41 5.54
CA LYS A 127 -31.85 10.31 6.50
C LYS A 127 -30.49 9.67 6.76
N PRO A 128 -30.25 9.07 7.93
CA PRO A 128 -29.26 8.01 8.06
C PRO A 128 -29.60 6.86 7.12
N LEU A 129 -28.60 6.22 6.52
CA LEU A 129 -28.85 5.23 5.48
C LEU A 129 -29.69 4.03 5.95
N TRP A 130 -29.56 3.62 7.22
CA TRP A 130 -30.38 2.52 7.75
C TRP A 130 -31.86 2.89 7.77
N GLN A 131 -32.16 4.17 8.00
CA GLN A 131 -33.52 4.68 8.03
C GLN A 131 -34.07 4.82 6.61
N LEU A 132 -33.25 5.25 5.63
CA LEU A 132 -33.65 5.21 4.21
C LEU A 132 -34.08 3.79 3.81
N LEU A 133 -33.27 2.78 4.11
CA LEU A 133 -33.57 1.39 3.78
C LEU A 133 -34.81 0.85 4.50
N VAL A 134 -34.97 1.17 5.78
CA VAL A 134 -36.13 0.72 6.58
C VAL A 134 -37.42 1.38 6.11
N ASP A 135 -37.38 2.66 5.72
CA ASP A 135 -38.55 3.41 5.24
C ASP A 135 -38.92 3.06 3.79
N MET A 136 -38.02 2.44 3.03
CA MET A 136 -38.25 2.08 1.64
C MET A 136 -39.31 0.98 1.49
N GLU A 137 -40.16 1.14 0.47
CA GLU A 137 -41.12 0.10 0.08
C GLU A 137 -40.37 -1.14 -0.43
N PRO A 138 -40.79 -2.37 -0.04
CA PRO A 138 -40.13 -3.61 -0.44
C PRO A 138 -39.92 -3.75 -1.95
N GLU A 139 -40.90 -3.39 -2.76
CA GLU A 139 -40.85 -3.47 -4.21
C GLU A 139 -39.73 -2.57 -4.75
N LYS A 140 -39.66 -1.31 -4.30
CA LYS A 140 -38.61 -0.38 -4.71
C LYS A 140 -37.23 -0.88 -4.32
N LEU A 141 -37.09 -1.46 -3.12
CA LEU A 141 -35.82 -2.04 -2.69
C LEU A 141 -35.42 -3.21 -3.58
N ILE A 142 -36.34 -4.14 -3.86
CA ILE A 142 -36.09 -5.31 -4.72
C ILE A 142 -35.68 -4.90 -6.14
N ASP A 143 -36.25 -3.81 -6.67
CA ASP A 143 -35.89 -3.27 -7.98
C ASP A 143 -34.46 -2.70 -8.04
N CYS A 144 -33.87 -2.34 -6.89
CA CYS A 144 -32.45 -1.99 -6.82
C CYS A 144 -31.52 -3.21 -6.83
N LEU A 145 -32.02 -4.42 -6.56
CA LEU A 145 -31.19 -5.60 -6.34
C LEU A 145 -31.04 -6.46 -7.60
N ASN A 146 -29.94 -7.20 -7.65
CA ASN A 146 -29.66 -8.15 -8.72
C ASN A 146 -29.67 -9.60 -8.22
N PHE A 147 -30.44 -10.46 -8.87
CA PHE A 147 -30.63 -11.86 -8.51
C PHE A 147 -29.97 -12.84 -9.50
N SER A 148 -29.15 -12.33 -10.43
CA SER A 148 -28.46 -13.17 -11.40
C SER A 148 -27.61 -14.22 -10.68
N TYR A 149 -27.67 -15.45 -11.18
CA TYR A 149 -26.96 -16.64 -10.67
C TYR A 149 -27.37 -17.15 -9.29
N ILE A 150 -28.42 -16.59 -8.67
CA ILE A 150 -28.92 -17.06 -7.37
C ILE A 150 -30.40 -17.43 -7.35
N THR A 151 -31.11 -17.34 -8.48
CA THR A 151 -32.54 -17.65 -8.57
C THR A 151 -32.88 -19.11 -8.28
N ASP A 152 -31.90 -20.01 -8.34
CA ASP A 152 -31.99 -21.40 -7.90
C ASP A 152 -32.15 -21.54 -6.38
N VAL A 153 -31.73 -20.55 -5.60
CA VAL A 153 -31.83 -20.55 -4.13
C VAL A 153 -32.61 -19.40 -3.55
N LEU A 154 -32.76 -18.27 -4.24
CA LEU A 154 -33.52 -17.10 -3.79
C LEU A 154 -34.06 -16.34 -5.01
N THR A 155 -35.37 -16.40 -5.21
CA THR A 155 -36.05 -15.63 -6.26
C THR A 155 -36.39 -14.21 -5.79
N LYS A 156 -36.62 -13.29 -6.73
CA LYS A 156 -37.16 -11.94 -6.44
C LYS A 156 -38.44 -12.00 -5.60
N LYS A 157 -39.33 -12.95 -5.93
CA LYS A 157 -40.62 -13.13 -5.23
C LYS A 157 -40.40 -13.53 -3.77
N GLU A 158 -39.54 -14.51 -3.51
CA GLU A 158 -39.26 -14.96 -2.13
C GLU A 158 -38.57 -13.87 -1.30
N ALA A 159 -37.65 -13.11 -1.92
CA ALA A 159 -37.04 -11.96 -1.27
C ALA A 159 -38.08 -10.89 -0.90
N LEU A 160 -39.01 -10.60 -1.81
CA LEU A 160 -40.13 -9.70 -1.57
C LEU A 160 -41.05 -10.20 -0.44
N GLU A 161 -41.35 -11.51 -0.41
CA GLU A 161 -42.14 -12.14 0.66
C GLU A 161 -41.47 -11.99 2.03
N ILE A 162 -40.14 -12.14 2.12
CA ILE A 162 -39.37 -11.94 3.36
C ILE A 162 -39.55 -10.50 3.87
N LEU A 163 -39.39 -9.50 2.99
CA LEU A 163 -39.51 -8.09 3.35
C LEU A 163 -40.96 -7.72 3.73
N ASN A 164 -41.94 -8.19 2.96
CA ASN A 164 -43.36 -7.94 3.19
C ASN A 164 -43.86 -8.51 4.51
N LYS A 165 -43.39 -9.70 4.89
CA LYS A 165 -43.73 -10.34 6.18
C LYS A 165 -43.39 -9.46 7.39
N ASN A 166 -42.36 -8.63 7.27
CA ASN A 166 -41.84 -7.82 8.36
C ASN A 166 -42.35 -6.37 8.36
N GLN A 167 -43.04 -5.91 7.31
CA GLN A 167 -43.40 -4.49 7.12
C GLN A 167 -44.11 -3.87 8.31
N ASN A 168 -45.17 -4.52 8.80
CA ASN A 168 -46.04 -3.96 9.84
C ASN A 168 -45.36 -3.78 11.20
N SER A 169 -44.26 -4.50 11.45
CA SER A 169 -43.54 -4.51 12.74
C SER A 169 -42.19 -3.78 12.68
N LYS A 170 -41.86 -3.09 11.57
CA LYS A 170 -40.60 -2.33 11.43
C LYS A 170 -40.45 -1.28 12.55
N LYS A 171 -41.51 -0.50 12.81
CA LYS A 171 -41.50 0.54 13.85
C LYS A 171 -41.24 -0.03 15.25
N GLU A 172 -41.90 -1.14 15.58
CA GLU A 172 -41.73 -1.81 16.87
C GLU A 172 -40.29 -2.29 17.07
N ARG A 173 -39.65 -2.81 16.03
CA ARG A 173 -38.24 -3.22 16.08
C ARG A 173 -37.26 -2.05 16.18
N VAL A 174 -37.54 -0.92 15.52
CA VAL A 174 -36.75 0.31 15.72
C VAL A 174 -36.85 0.78 17.17
N ASP A 175 -38.06 0.79 17.74
CA ASP A 175 -38.27 1.15 19.14
C ASP A 175 -37.64 0.13 20.10
N GLN A 176 -37.59 -1.14 19.73
CA GLN A 176 -36.86 -2.17 20.47
C GLN A 176 -35.36 -1.86 20.53
N LEU A 177 -34.72 -1.53 19.41
CA LEU A 177 -33.30 -1.13 19.41
C LEU A 177 -33.04 0.11 20.28
N LYS A 178 -33.92 1.11 20.20
CA LYS A 178 -33.83 2.31 21.04
C LYS A 178 -33.94 1.96 22.53
N LYS A 179 -34.89 1.11 22.91
CA LYS A 179 -35.08 0.63 24.29
C LYS A 179 -33.90 -0.21 24.80
N LEU A 180 -33.31 -1.02 23.93
CA LEU A 180 -32.11 -1.81 24.24
C LEU A 180 -30.85 -0.94 24.36
N GLY A 181 -30.91 0.32 23.90
CA GLY A 181 -29.76 1.23 23.87
C GLY A 181 -28.81 0.99 22.71
N GLY A 182 -29.19 0.22 21.68
CA GLY A 182 -28.36 -0.03 20.50
C GLY A 182 -28.48 -1.43 19.91
N TYR A 183 -27.67 -1.69 18.87
CA TYR A 183 -27.52 -3.00 18.23
C TYR A 183 -26.38 -3.79 18.89
N PRO A 184 -26.55 -5.09 19.24
CA PRO A 184 -25.51 -5.87 19.91
C PRO A 184 -24.16 -5.92 19.17
N ALA A 185 -23.07 -5.76 19.90
CA ALA A 185 -21.72 -5.82 19.35
C ALA A 185 -20.88 -6.94 20.00
N TYR A 186 -19.87 -7.43 19.27
CA TYR A 186 -18.76 -8.19 19.83
C TYR A 186 -17.45 -7.49 19.53
N THR A 187 -16.44 -7.65 20.38
CA THR A 187 -15.16 -6.95 20.21
C THR A 187 -14.04 -7.88 19.76
N THR A 188 -13.27 -7.43 18.78
CA THR A 188 -12.02 -8.08 18.31
C THR A 188 -10.79 -7.34 18.85
N ALA A 189 -10.97 -6.19 19.50
CA ALA A 189 -9.89 -5.34 20.00
C ALA A 189 -8.99 -6.03 21.05
N VAL A 190 -9.49 -7.10 21.69
CA VAL A 190 -8.75 -7.91 22.67
C VAL A 190 -7.87 -8.98 22.01
N GLY A 191 -8.07 -9.22 20.72
CA GLY A 191 -7.72 -10.47 20.06
C GLY A 191 -6.53 -10.42 19.13
N TRP A 192 -5.92 -9.27 18.86
CA TRP A 192 -4.83 -9.14 17.88
C TRP A 192 -3.64 -10.04 18.20
N ALA A 193 -3.02 -10.60 17.15
CA ALA A 193 -1.95 -11.60 17.31
C ALA A 193 -0.65 -11.00 17.83
N GLY A 194 -0.37 -9.71 17.59
CA GLY A 194 0.84 -9.05 18.09
C GLY A 194 0.85 -8.78 19.61
N TYR A 195 -0.32 -8.67 20.24
CA TYR A 195 -0.42 -8.23 21.62
C TYR A 195 0.23 -9.18 22.64
N SER A 196 0.90 -8.59 23.64
CA SER A 196 1.37 -9.30 24.83
C SER A 196 0.20 -9.74 25.72
N ASP A 197 0.44 -10.70 26.60
CA ASP A 197 -0.54 -11.20 27.57
C ASP A 197 -1.10 -10.07 28.44
N GLU A 198 -0.24 -9.17 28.91
CA GLU A 198 -0.65 -8.01 29.72
C GLU A 198 -1.58 -7.09 28.94
N LYS A 199 -1.27 -6.85 27.66
CA LYS A 199 -2.10 -6.00 26.81
C LYS A 199 -3.46 -6.64 26.54
N VAL A 200 -3.50 -7.96 26.31
CA VAL A 200 -4.75 -8.71 26.16
C VAL A 200 -5.63 -8.55 27.41
N ILE A 201 -5.08 -8.75 28.60
CA ILE A 201 -5.82 -8.59 29.87
C ILE A 201 -6.33 -7.15 30.04
N GLU A 202 -5.48 -6.16 29.78
CA GLU A 202 -5.87 -4.74 29.81
C GLU A 202 -7.07 -4.46 28.90
N MET A 203 -7.00 -4.92 27.64
CA MET A 203 -8.06 -4.71 26.65
C MET A 203 -9.35 -5.45 27.02
N ILE A 204 -9.28 -6.64 27.61
CA ILE A 204 -10.46 -7.35 28.11
C ILE A 204 -11.13 -6.55 29.22
N LYS A 205 -10.37 -6.04 30.19
CA LYS A 205 -10.91 -5.22 31.28
C LYS A 205 -11.56 -3.94 30.77
N LEU A 206 -10.93 -3.26 29.82
CA LEU A 206 -11.48 -2.07 29.16
C LEU A 206 -12.78 -2.41 28.42
N SER A 207 -12.79 -3.49 27.65
CA SER A 207 -13.97 -3.93 26.88
C SER A 207 -15.13 -4.35 27.78
N LYS A 208 -14.87 -5.07 28.88
CA LYS A 208 -15.89 -5.39 29.89
C LYS A 208 -16.47 -4.13 30.53
N LYS A 209 -15.64 -3.13 30.83
CA LYS A 209 -16.10 -1.84 31.34
C LYS A 209 -17.00 -1.09 30.34
N GLN A 210 -16.79 -1.31 29.04
CA GLN A 210 -17.66 -0.81 27.97
C GLN A 210 -18.93 -1.65 27.77
N GLY A 211 -19.11 -2.73 28.53
CA GLY A 211 -20.30 -3.61 28.51
C GLY A 211 -20.24 -4.78 27.52
N PHE A 212 -19.10 -5.04 26.89
CA PHE A 212 -18.95 -6.19 26.01
C PHE A 212 -19.03 -7.52 26.79
N ASN A 213 -19.78 -8.48 26.26
CA ASN A 213 -19.85 -9.86 26.75
C ASN A 213 -19.48 -10.92 25.68
N ALA A 214 -19.01 -10.46 24.50
CA ALA A 214 -18.63 -11.29 23.38
C ALA A 214 -17.28 -10.83 22.84
N PHE A 215 -16.33 -11.76 22.71
CA PHE A 215 -14.93 -11.49 22.44
C PHE A 215 -14.40 -12.40 21.35
N LYS A 216 -13.69 -11.84 20.37
CA LYS A 216 -13.00 -12.60 19.31
C LYS A 216 -11.49 -12.57 19.49
N ALA A 217 -10.85 -13.72 19.33
CA ALA A 217 -9.40 -13.89 19.46
C ALA A 217 -8.79 -14.50 18.18
N LYS A 218 -7.71 -13.89 17.68
CA LYS A 218 -6.92 -14.44 16.57
C LYS A 218 -6.19 -15.73 16.97
N VAL A 219 -6.16 -16.73 16.10
CA VAL A 219 -5.49 -18.02 16.27
C VAL A 219 -4.74 -18.38 14.99
N GLY A 220 -4.01 -19.50 14.98
CA GLY A 220 -3.22 -19.94 13.83
C GLY A 220 -1.74 -19.57 13.92
N CYS A 221 -1.31 -19.02 15.06
CA CYS A 221 0.09 -18.67 15.32
C CYS A 221 0.90 -19.84 15.92
N GLY A 222 0.29 -21.02 16.04
CA GLY A 222 0.88 -22.23 16.60
C GLY A 222 0.09 -22.73 17.80
N LEU A 223 -0.20 -24.04 17.83
CA LEU A 223 -1.14 -24.65 18.79
C LEU A 223 -0.84 -24.31 20.26
N GLU A 224 0.42 -24.42 20.69
CA GLU A 224 0.80 -24.14 22.09
C GLU A 224 0.57 -22.67 22.46
N ARG A 225 0.91 -21.76 21.55
CA ARG A 225 0.69 -20.32 21.73
C ARG A 225 -0.80 -20.00 21.76
N ASP A 226 -1.56 -20.55 20.83
CA ASP A 226 -3.01 -20.35 20.74
C ASP A 226 -3.70 -20.91 21.99
N LEU A 227 -3.32 -22.10 22.46
CA LEU A 227 -3.85 -22.71 23.68
C LEU A 227 -3.57 -21.86 24.92
N HIS A 228 -2.33 -21.41 25.10
CA HIS A 228 -1.95 -20.52 26.21
C HIS A 228 -2.80 -19.24 26.20
N ARG A 229 -2.85 -18.56 25.05
CA ARG A 229 -3.53 -17.28 24.91
C ARG A 229 -5.04 -17.40 25.07
N LEU A 230 -5.67 -18.40 24.48
CA LEU A 230 -7.10 -18.63 24.63
C LEU A 230 -7.47 -19.05 26.06
N THR A 231 -6.61 -19.80 26.74
CA THR A 231 -6.80 -20.14 28.16
C THR A 231 -6.76 -18.88 29.02
N LEU A 232 -5.80 -17.99 28.78
CA LEU A 232 -5.71 -16.69 29.45
C LEU A 232 -6.98 -15.85 29.21
N ILE A 233 -7.38 -15.70 27.94
CA ILE A 233 -8.59 -14.95 27.57
C ILE A 233 -9.81 -15.56 28.24
N ARG A 234 -9.99 -16.89 28.17
CA ARG A 234 -11.13 -17.58 28.81
C ARG A 234 -11.19 -17.34 30.31
N ASN A 235 -10.05 -17.41 31.00
CA ASN A 235 -9.99 -17.16 32.44
C ASN A 235 -10.38 -15.72 32.78
N GLU A 236 -9.92 -14.74 31.99
CA GLU A 236 -10.20 -13.33 32.23
C GLU A 236 -11.64 -12.93 31.85
N ILE A 237 -12.19 -13.46 30.74
CA ILE A 237 -13.57 -13.15 30.33
C ILE A 237 -14.60 -13.90 31.18
N GLY A 238 -14.26 -15.07 31.71
CA GLY A 238 -15.18 -15.92 32.48
C GLY A 238 -15.94 -16.92 31.59
N LYS A 239 -16.69 -17.84 32.22
CA LYS A 239 -17.37 -18.94 31.52
C LYS A 239 -18.62 -18.50 30.76
N ASP A 240 -19.28 -17.44 31.24
CA ASP A 240 -20.56 -16.97 30.69
C ASP A 240 -20.40 -16.01 29.50
N SER A 241 -19.22 -15.43 29.32
CA SER A 241 -18.90 -14.61 28.15
C SER A 241 -18.67 -15.47 26.92
N ILE A 242 -19.08 -14.94 25.77
CA ILE A 242 -18.95 -15.62 24.48
C ILE A 242 -17.51 -15.44 23.99
N LEU A 243 -16.89 -16.55 23.58
CA LEU A 243 -15.57 -16.57 22.96
C LEU A 243 -15.69 -17.05 21.52
N MET A 244 -15.17 -16.24 20.60
CA MET A 244 -15.03 -16.53 19.19
C MET A 244 -13.55 -16.60 18.84
N THR A 245 -13.21 -17.35 17.80
CA THR A 245 -11.84 -17.46 17.30
C THR A 245 -11.79 -17.22 15.80
N ASP A 246 -10.66 -16.74 15.30
CA ASP A 246 -10.46 -16.43 13.89
C ASP A 246 -9.03 -16.80 13.46
N ALA A 247 -8.92 -17.66 12.44
CA ALA A 247 -7.64 -18.17 11.93
C ALA A 247 -7.14 -17.44 10.68
N ASN A 248 -7.92 -16.51 10.10
CA ASN A 248 -7.58 -15.77 8.89
C ASN A 248 -6.96 -16.65 7.79
N GLN A 249 -7.63 -17.78 7.53
CA GLN A 249 -7.41 -18.66 6.37
C GLN A 249 -6.15 -19.53 6.43
N VAL A 250 -5.39 -19.52 7.53
CA VAL A 250 -4.04 -20.11 7.58
C VAL A 250 -3.98 -21.64 7.56
N TRP A 251 -5.06 -22.36 7.86
CA TRP A 251 -5.02 -23.82 7.97
C TRP A 251 -5.56 -24.55 6.74
N SER A 252 -5.04 -25.76 6.52
CA SER A 252 -5.75 -26.77 5.72
C SER A 252 -6.94 -27.34 6.49
N VAL A 253 -7.84 -28.04 5.79
CA VAL A 253 -9.03 -28.68 6.39
C VAL A 253 -8.68 -29.59 7.57
N GLU A 254 -7.72 -30.50 7.41
CA GLU A 254 -7.32 -31.45 8.47
C GLU A 254 -6.67 -30.72 9.65
N GLN A 255 -5.85 -29.71 9.36
CA GLN A 255 -5.20 -28.91 10.39
C GLN A 255 -6.22 -28.11 11.21
N ALA A 256 -7.22 -27.51 10.56
CA ALA A 256 -8.31 -26.79 11.25
C ALA A 256 -9.09 -27.73 12.18
N ILE A 257 -9.48 -28.91 11.68
CA ILE A 257 -10.23 -29.91 12.46
C ILE A 257 -9.41 -30.39 13.66
N SER A 258 -8.15 -30.78 13.43
CA SER A 258 -7.29 -31.32 14.50
C SER A 258 -6.94 -30.28 15.55
N THR A 259 -6.72 -29.01 15.15
CA THR A 259 -6.45 -27.90 16.06
C THR A 259 -7.66 -27.58 16.93
N MET A 260 -8.83 -27.35 16.30
CA MET A 260 -10.04 -26.99 17.04
C MET A 260 -10.55 -28.10 17.94
N LYS A 261 -10.31 -29.38 17.59
CA LYS A 261 -10.56 -30.52 18.49
C LYS A 261 -9.78 -30.42 19.79
N LYS A 262 -8.52 -29.97 19.75
CA LYS A 262 -7.69 -29.82 20.95
C LYS A 262 -8.13 -28.60 21.79
N LEU A 263 -8.68 -27.58 21.15
CA LEU A 263 -9.17 -26.36 21.80
C LEU A 263 -10.63 -26.43 22.29
N SER A 264 -11.33 -27.54 22.06
CA SER A 264 -12.78 -27.64 22.30
C SER A 264 -13.20 -27.46 23.76
N HIS A 265 -12.29 -27.72 24.70
CA HIS A 265 -12.54 -27.55 26.13
C HIS A 265 -12.67 -26.08 26.56
N LEU A 266 -12.37 -25.12 25.69
CA LEU A 266 -12.41 -23.68 25.97
C LEU A 266 -13.78 -23.01 25.68
N ASN A 267 -14.81 -23.81 25.35
CA ASN A 267 -16.17 -23.35 25.07
C ASN A 267 -16.23 -22.26 23.99
N ILE A 268 -15.60 -22.53 22.84
CA ILE A 268 -15.53 -21.60 21.70
C ILE A 268 -16.84 -21.70 20.90
N LEU A 269 -17.51 -20.56 20.66
CA LEU A 269 -18.74 -20.52 19.87
C LEU A 269 -18.47 -20.81 18.39
N TRP A 270 -17.50 -20.11 17.79
CA TRP A 270 -17.12 -20.33 16.41
C TRP A 270 -15.62 -20.22 16.15
N ILE A 271 -15.20 -20.89 15.08
CA ILE A 271 -13.97 -20.61 14.35
C ILE A 271 -14.30 -19.90 13.04
N GLU A 272 -13.68 -18.74 12.85
CA GLU A 272 -13.80 -17.87 11.69
C GLU A 272 -12.65 -18.10 10.72
N GLU A 273 -13.00 -18.11 9.43
CA GLU A 273 -12.10 -18.37 8.30
C GLU A 273 -11.03 -19.44 8.60
N PRO A 274 -11.43 -20.66 8.98
CA PRO A 274 -10.48 -21.71 9.32
C PRO A 274 -9.57 -22.12 8.15
N THR A 275 -9.99 -21.85 6.91
CA THR A 275 -9.24 -22.20 5.69
C THR A 275 -9.51 -21.18 4.58
N ALA A 276 -9.00 -21.42 3.38
CA ALA A 276 -9.12 -20.52 2.23
C ALA A 276 -10.57 -20.05 1.99
N PRO A 277 -10.80 -18.75 1.70
CA PRO A 277 -12.15 -18.17 1.66
C PRO A 277 -12.98 -18.68 0.49
N ASP A 278 -12.32 -19.16 -0.58
CA ASP A 278 -12.97 -19.75 -1.76
C ASP A 278 -13.36 -21.23 -1.55
N ASP A 279 -12.84 -21.88 -0.50
CA ASP A 279 -13.04 -23.31 -0.27
C ASP A 279 -14.33 -23.61 0.50
N ALA A 280 -15.46 -23.44 -0.18
CA ALA A 280 -16.77 -23.74 0.40
C ALA A 280 -16.91 -25.23 0.81
N VAL A 281 -16.26 -26.15 0.09
CA VAL A 281 -16.28 -27.59 0.40
C VAL A 281 -15.48 -27.87 1.66
N GLY A 282 -14.27 -27.33 1.77
CA GLY A 282 -13.43 -27.44 2.96
C GLY A 282 -14.11 -26.89 4.20
N HIS A 283 -14.74 -25.72 4.11
CA HIS A 283 -15.55 -25.16 5.20
C HIS A 283 -16.71 -26.10 5.61
N SER A 284 -17.37 -26.76 4.65
CA SER A 284 -18.42 -27.76 4.94
C SER A 284 -17.88 -28.96 5.71
N GLU A 285 -16.73 -29.51 5.32
CA GLU A 285 -16.10 -30.63 6.03
C GLU A 285 -15.65 -30.24 7.43
N ILE A 286 -15.07 -29.05 7.60
CA ILE A 286 -14.72 -28.51 8.92
C ILE A 286 -15.97 -28.34 9.78
N ALA A 287 -17.04 -27.73 9.25
CA ALA A 287 -18.29 -27.53 9.97
C ALA A 287 -18.92 -28.85 10.42
N LYS A 288 -18.97 -29.86 9.54
CA LYS A 288 -19.47 -31.21 9.90
C LYS A 288 -18.65 -31.84 11.02
N ALA A 289 -17.32 -31.74 10.96
CA ALA A 289 -16.42 -32.35 11.94
C ALA A 289 -16.46 -31.64 13.31
N LEU A 290 -16.67 -30.33 13.34
CA LEU A 290 -16.67 -29.52 14.57
C LEU A 290 -18.03 -29.41 15.25
N ASN A 291 -19.14 -29.54 14.49
CA ASN A 291 -20.49 -29.41 15.03
C ASN A 291 -20.80 -30.33 16.24
N PRO A 292 -20.35 -31.62 16.28
CA PRO A 292 -20.52 -32.48 17.45
C PRO A 292 -19.83 -31.97 18.73
N LEU A 293 -18.82 -31.10 18.60
CA LEU A 293 -18.10 -30.48 19.71
C LEU A 293 -18.72 -29.15 20.14
N GLY A 294 -19.84 -28.75 19.52
CA GLY A 294 -20.50 -27.47 19.78
C GLY A 294 -19.84 -26.26 19.12
N ILE A 295 -18.71 -26.44 18.42
CA ILE A 295 -18.00 -25.36 17.73
C ILE A 295 -18.60 -25.16 16.34
N LYS A 296 -19.00 -23.93 16.03
CA LYS A 296 -19.56 -23.55 14.73
C LYS A 296 -18.50 -22.97 13.80
N VAL A 297 -18.82 -22.86 12.52
CA VAL A 297 -17.95 -22.20 11.53
C VAL A 297 -18.56 -20.86 11.12
N ALA A 298 -17.70 -19.86 10.97
CA ALA A 298 -18.03 -18.55 10.44
C ALA A 298 -17.06 -18.21 9.29
N THR A 299 -17.54 -17.52 8.24
CA THR A 299 -16.70 -16.97 7.17
C THR A 299 -17.51 -15.95 6.37
N GLY A 300 -16.82 -15.08 5.62
CA GLY A 300 -17.47 -14.15 4.70
C GLY A 300 -16.70 -12.87 4.41
N GLU A 301 -15.74 -12.47 5.25
CA GLU A 301 -15.04 -11.18 5.09
C GLU A 301 -14.23 -11.10 3.78
N HIS A 302 -13.77 -12.26 3.30
CA HIS A 302 -13.09 -12.43 2.03
C HIS A 302 -13.94 -13.17 0.97
N ALA A 303 -15.19 -13.52 1.29
CA ALA A 303 -16.08 -14.12 0.32
C ALA A 303 -16.44 -13.09 -0.76
N HIS A 304 -16.03 -13.38 -2.00
CA HIS A 304 -15.91 -12.34 -3.02
C HIS A 304 -17.25 -11.84 -3.61
N ASN A 305 -18.35 -12.60 -3.51
CA ASN A 305 -19.67 -12.21 -4.02
C ASN A 305 -20.83 -13.08 -3.49
N ARG A 306 -22.06 -12.76 -3.90
CA ARG A 306 -23.28 -13.51 -3.54
C ARG A 306 -23.29 -14.97 -4.02
N ILE A 307 -22.55 -15.32 -5.07
CA ILE A 307 -22.54 -16.67 -5.63
C ILE A 307 -21.76 -17.61 -4.70
N LEU A 308 -20.64 -17.15 -4.15
CA LEU A 308 -19.91 -17.90 -3.13
C LEU A 308 -20.76 -18.03 -1.84
N HIS A 309 -21.43 -16.97 -1.40
CA HIS A 309 -22.38 -17.05 -0.28
C HIS A 309 -23.55 -18.01 -0.54
N LYS A 310 -24.05 -18.11 -1.77
CA LYS A 310 -25.01 -19.15 -2.17
C LYS A 310 -24.43 -20.53 -1.91
N GLN A 311 -23.23 -20.81 -2.39
CA GLN A 311 -22.59 -22.12 -2.25
C GLN A 311 -22.34 -22.46 -0.77
N LEU A 312 -21.84 -21.51 0.01
CA LEU A 312 -21.64 -21.68 1.45
C LEU A 312 -22.95 -22.00 2.20
N ASN A 313 -24.07 -21.37 1.81
CA ASN A 313 -25.39 -21.70 2.37
C ASN A 313 -25.85 -23.11 1.97
N VAL A 314 -25.79 -23.45 0.66
CA VAL A 314 -26.24 -24.74 0.12
C VAL A 314 -25.46 -25.91 0.73
N LEU A 315 -24.15 -25.74 0.91
CA LEU A 315 -23.27 -26.76 1.48
C LEU A 315 -23.24 -26.75 3.01
N ASN A 316 -23.99 -25.85 3.66
CA ASN A 316 -23.97 -25.64 5.11
C ASN A 316 -22.54 -25.41 5.65
N SER A 317 -21.71 -24.72 4.86
CA SER A 317 -20.29 -24.48 5.13
C SER A 317 -20.03 -23.54 6.30
N TYR A 318 -20.99 -22.70 6.64
CA TYR A 318 -20.98 -21.88 7.84
C TYR A 318 -22.28 -21.98 8.62
N GLN A 319 -22.24 -21.52 9.86
CA GLN A 319 -23.41 -21.24 10.68
C GLN A 319 -23.59 -19.74 10.96
N PHE A 320 -22.52 -18.94 10.86
CA PHE A 320 -22.55 -17.49 10.97
C PHE A 320 -22.05 -16.84 9.68
N VAL A 321 -22.82 -15.89 9.13
CA VAL A 321 -22.48 -15.20 7.87
C VAL A 321 -21.74 -13.90 8.18
N GLN A 322 -20.54 -13.72 7.64
CA GLN A 322 -19.68 -12.57 7.96
C GLN A 322 -19.30 -11.74 6.73
N SER A 323 -20.27 -11.49 5.84
CA SER A 323 -20.02 -10.62 4.69
C SER A 323 -19.56 -9.22 5.13
N ASP A 324 -18.85 -8.54 4.24
CA ASP A 324 -18.24 -7.23 4.49
C ASP A 324 -18.83 -6.15 3.57
N SER A 325 -18.92 -4.90 4.05
CA SER A 325 -19.53 -3.77 3.32
C SER A 325 -18.69 -3.24 2.14
N CYS A 326 -17.40 -3.55 2.08
CA CYS A 326 -16.45 -3.13 1.06
C CYS A 326 -15.92 -4.29 0.18
N ARG A 327 -16.13 -5.54 0.59
CA ARG A 327 -15.64 -6.72 -0.16
C ARG A 327 -16.46 -7.04 -1.41
N VAL A 328 -17.77 -6.99 -1.26
CA VAL A 328 -18.75 -7.36 -2.31
C VAL A 328 -19.14 -6.14 -3.14
N GLY A 329 -20.01 -6.31 -4.13
CA GLY A 329 -20.48 -5.28 -5.05
C GLY A 329 -21.42 -4.25 -4.40
N GLY A 330 -21.02 -3.71 -3.25
CA GLY A 330 -21.71 -2.68 -2.50
C GLY A 330 -22.94 -3.19 -1.75
N LEU A 331 -23.70 -2.25 -1.20
CA LEU A 331 -24.87 -2.50 -0.37
C LEU A 331 -25.92 -3.37 -1.08
N ASN A 332 -26.09 -3.24 -2.41
CA ASN A 332 -27.03 -4.06 -3.19
C ASN A 332 -26.71 -5.54 -3.00
N GLU A 333 -25.45 -5.92 -3.16
CA GLU A 333 -25.06 -7.32 -3.02
C GLU A 333 -25.10 -7.80 -1.57
N LEU A 334 -24.73 -6.93 -0.62
CA LEU A 334 -24.81 -7.24 0.81
C LEU A 334 -26.25 -7.54 1.27
N ILE A 335 -27.23 -6.76 0.82
CA ILE A 335 -28.66 -6.98 1.13
C ILE A 335 -29.13 -8.33 0.57
N VAL A 336 -28.70 -8.69 -0.65
CA VAL A 336 -29.01 -10.00 -1.25
C VAL A 336 -28.44 -11.14 -0.40
N ILE A 337 -27.23 -10.98 0.13
CA ILE A 337 -26.61 -11.96 1.03
C ILE A 337 -27.40 -12.09 2.35
N GLN A 338 -27.88 -10.99 2.93
CA GLN A 338 -28.72 -11.00 4.13
C GLN A 338 -30.07 -11.71 3.89
N LEU A 339 -30.71 -11.46 2.75
CA LEU A 339 -31.95 -12.13 2.34
C LEU A 339 -31.74 -13.65 2.16
N MET A 340 -30.63 -14.06 1.53
CA MET A 340 -30.25 -15.47 1.44
C MET A 340 -30.01 -16.06 2.84
N ALA A 341 -29.26 -15.38 3.71
CA ALA A 341 -29.02 -15.84 5.07
C ALA A 341 -30.34 -16.05 5.85
N LYS A 342 -31.32 -15.15 5.69
CA LYS A 342 -32.66 -15.31 6.27
C LYS A 342 -33.38 -16.54 5.74
N LYS A 343 -33.35 -16.78 4.42
CA LYS A 343 -33.98 -17.97 3.81
C LYS A 343 -33.35 -19.28 4.32
N PHE A 344 -32.03 -19.30 4.53
CA PHE A 344 -31.30 -20.46 5.04
C PHE A 344 -31.21 -20.51 6.58
N HIS A 345 -31.92 -19.63 7.29
CA HIS A 345 -31.94 -19.55 8.76
C HIS A 345 -30.56 -19.39 9.41
N LYS A 346 -29.69 -18.55 8.81
CA LYS A 346 -28.35 -18.25 9.31
C LYS A 346 -28.31 -16.86 9.97
N PRO A 347 -27.79 -16.72 11.19
CA PRO A 347 -27.47 -15.42 11.75
C PRO A 347 -26.38 -14.72 10.93
N VAL A 348 -26.57 -13.41 10.72
CA VAL A 348 -25.58 -12.54 10.07
C VAL A 348 -24.82 -11.81 11.17
N CYS A 349 -23.50 -11.99 11.19
CA CYS A 349 -22.58 -11.31 12.09
C CYS A 349 -21.54 -10.60 11.22
N LEU A 350 -21.86 -9.41 10.71
CA LEU A 350 -21.02 -8.72 9.73
C LEU A 350 -19.61 -8.45 10.28
N HIS A 351 -18.63 -8.60 9.40
CA HIS A 351 -17.27 -8.15 9.63
C HIS A 351 -17.22 -6.61 9.66
N ALA A 352 -16.37 -6.06 10.52
CA ALA A 352 -16.23 -4.61 10.66
C ALA A 352 -14.80 -4.15 11.03
N GLY A 353 -13.81 -5.04 10.97
CA GLY A 353 -12.41 -4.72 11.29
C GLY A 353 -11.71 -3.96 10.16
N GLY A 354 -11.34 -2.69 10.38
CA GLY A 354 -10.65 -1.88 9.37
C GLY A 354 -10.88 -0.39 9.56
N VAL A 355 -10.82 0.38 8.47
CA VAL A 355 -11.23 1.80 8.45
C VAL A 355 -12.60 1.94 7.79
N GLY A 356 -13.56 2.56 8.49
CA GLY A 356 -14.91 2.84 7.97
C GLY A 356 -15.87 1.65 7.95
N LEU A 357 -15.41 0.43 8.22
CA LEU A 357 -16.25 -0.76 8.14
C LEU A 357 -17.27 -0.86 9.28
N CYS A 358 -16.93 -0.36 10.48
CA CYS A 358 -17.90 -0.24 11.57
C CYS A 358 -18.99 0.79 11.23
N GLU A 359 -18.59 1.94 10.69
CA GLU A 359 -19.47 3.02 10.24
C GLU A 359 -20.43 2.53 9.15
N MET A 360 -19.98 1.70 8.21
CA MET A 360 -20.84 1.13 7.17
C MET A 360 -21.71 -0.02 7.68
N GLY A 361 -21.11 -0.97 8.39
CA GLY A 361 -21.74 -2.23 8.79
C GLY A 361 -22.95 -2.05 9.70
N ILE A 362 -22.95 -1.02 10.56
CA ILE A 362 -24.08 -0.74 11.46
C ILE A 362 -25.38 -0.43 10.71
N HIS A 363 -25.29 0.22 9.55
CA HIS A 363 -26.47 0.52 8.76
C HIS A 363 -27.12 -0.75 8.20
N ALA A 364 -26.29 -1.67 7.67
CA ALA A 364 -26.74 -2.95 7.15
C ALA A 364 -27.23 -3.89 8.27
N ALA A 365 -26.62 -3.86 9.45
CA ALA A 365 -27.03 -4.67 10.60
C ALA A 365 -28.40 -4.24 11.17
N ILE A 366 -28.64 -2.93 11.31
CA ILE A 366 -29.94 -2.39 11.71
C ILE A 366 -31.00 -2.74 10.67
N PHE A 367 -30.70 -2.55 9.38
CA PHE A 367 -31.62 -2.92 8.30
C PHE A 367 -31.96 -4.42 8.35
N ASP A 368 -30.99 -5.32 8.51
CA ASP A 368 -31.26 -6.75 8.63
C ASP A 368 -32.24 -7.03 9.77
N PHE A 369 -31.96 -6.54 10.98
CA PHE A 369 -32.85 -6.78 12.11
C PHE A 369 -34.24 -6.20 11.87
N VAL A 370 -34.35 -4.98 11.36
CA VAL A 370 -35.62 -4.28 11.24
C VAL A 370 -36.45 -4.80 10.07
N ALA A 371 -35.86 -5.15 8.93
CA ALA A 371 -36.61 -5.47 7.71
C ALA A 371 -36.50 -6.94 7.26
N VAL A 372 -35.44 -7.66 7.62
CA VAL A 372 -35.11 -8.97 7.04
C VAL A 372 -35.21 -10.10 8.07
N SER A 373 -34.32 -10.12 9.07
CA SER A 373 -34.20 -11.20 10.03
C SER A 373 -35.26 -11.17 11.12
N ALA A 374 -35.67 -9.97 11.56
CA ALA A 374 -36.59 -9.75 12.67
C ALA A 374 -36.19 -10.48 13.97
N SER A 375 -34.88 -10.68 14.19
CA SER A 375 -34.33 -11.33 15.39
C SER A 375 -32.95 -10.79 15.73
N LEU A 376 -32.64 -10.64 17.02
CA LEU A 376 -31.29 -10.37 17.53
C LEU A 376 -30.61 -11.63 18.06
N GLU A 377 -31.26 -12.79 17.96
CA GLU A 377 -30.70 -14.05 18.45
C GLU A 377 -29.42 -14.38 17.68
N GLN A 378 -28.33 -14.48 18.44
CA GLN A 378 -26.98 -14.77 17.97
C GLN A 378 -26.52 -13.87 16.81
N ARG A 379 -26.92 -12.60 16.82
CA ARG A 379 -26.48 -11.59 15.85
C ARG A 379 -25.75 -10.48 16.57
N TRP A 380 -24.58 -10.17 16.06
CA TRP A 380 -23.73 -9.09 16.54
C TRP A 380 -23.06 -8.43 15.35
N LEU A 381 -22.78 -7.14 15.47
CA LEU A 381 -21.82 -6.47 14.60
C LEU A 381 -20.45 -6.48 15.26
N GLU A 382 -19.41 -6.80 14.50
CA GLU A 382 -18.03 -6.70 14.99
C GLU A 382 -17.68 -5.26 15.38
N TYR A 383 -16.82 -5.06 16.37
CA TYR A 383 -16.23 -3.78 16.73
C TYR A 383 -14.72 -3.95 16.95
N SER A 384 -13.90 -3.20 16.22
CA SER A 384 -12.44 -3.24 16.35
C SER A 384 -11.88 -2.14 17.26
N GLY A 385 -12.61 -1.03 17.47
CA GLY A 385 -12.19 0.09 18.31
C GLY A 385 -11.04 0.92 17.75
N THR A 386 -10.85 0.92 16.42
CA THR A 386 -9.69 1.53 15.75
C THR A 386 -10.13 2.57 14.74
N LEU A 387 -9.42 3.71 14.69
CA LEU A 387 -9.51 4.75 13.65
C LEU A 387 -10.84 5.54 13.59
N HIS A 388 -11.77 5.30 14.50
CA HIS A 388 -13.03 6.05 14.59
C HIS A 388 -12.80 7.56 14.80
N GLU A 389 -11.70 7.94 15.47
CA GLU A 389 -11.31 9.33 15.71
C GLU A 389 -11.11 10.16 14.43
N HIS A 390 -10.97 9.52 13.26
CA HIS A 390 -10.81 10.19 11.97
C HIS A 390 -12.12 10.58 11.30
N PHE A 391 -13.26 10.10 11.79
CA PHE A 391 -14.58 10.45 11.27
C PHE A 391 -15.19 11.63 12.04
N ILE A 392 -15.99 12.45 11.36
CA ILE A 392 -16.77 13.54 11.96
C ILE A 392 -17.90 12.94 12.81
N HIS A 393 -18.50 11.84 12.34
CA HIS A 393 -19.60 11.14 12.97
C HIS A 393 -19.23 9.69 13.31
N PRO A 394 -18.29 9.47 14.25
CA PRO A 394 -17.85 8.12 14.59
C PRO A 394 -19.00 7.27 15.15
N VAL A 395 -18.93 5.97 14.92
CA VAL A 395 -19.75 5.01 15.65
C VAL A 395 -19.44 5.10 17.15
N ASN A 396 -20.47 4.90 17.97
CA ASN A 396 -20.33 4.93 19.42
C ASN A 396 -20.84 3.62 20.02
N ILE A 397 -20.07 3.07 20.94
CA ILE A 397 -20.46 1.91 21.73
C ILE A 397 -20.98 2.36 23.09
N ASN A 398 -22.13 1.84 23.49
CA ASN A 398 -22.68 1.99 24.82
C ASN A 398 -23.16 0.62 25.33
N ASP A 399 -22.64 0.19 26.47
CA ASP A 399 -23.00 -1.08 27.11
C ASP A 399 -22.93 -2.29 26.13
N GLY A 400 -21.80 -2.41 25.41
CA GLY A 400 -21.54 -3.47 24.44
C GLY A 400 -22.43 -3.44 23.19
N LYS A 401 -23.05 -2.30 22.89
CA LYS A 401 -23.97 -2.14 21.76
C LYS A 401 -23.61 -0.91 20.93
N TYR A 402 -23.77 -1.00 19.62
CA TYR A 402 -23.72 0.13 18.70
C TYR A 402 -24.92 1.04 18.90
N MET A 403 -24.66 2.30 19.22
CA MET A 403 -25.67 3.34 19.19
C MET A 403 -26.20 3.52 17.75
N LEU A 404 -27.49 3.77 17.61
CA LEU A 404 -28.10 3.99 16.31
C LEU A 404 -27.50 5.26 15.68
N PRO A 405 -26.98 5.20 14.43
CA PRO A 405 -26.45 6.38 13.75
C PRO A 405 -27.54 7.43 13.54
N SER A 406 -27.22 8.66 13.91
CA SER A 406 -28.05 9.86 13.65
C SER A 406 -27.51 10.72 12.49
N ALA A 407 -26.27 10.47 12.06
CA ALA A 407 -25.67 11.15 10.93
C ALA A 407 -26.43 10.82 9.64
N ILE A 408 -26.59 11.81 8.77
CA ILE A 408 -27.21 11.64 7.47
C ILE A 408 -26.24 10.88 6.55
N GLY A 409 -26.76 9.94 5.75
CA GLY A 409 -25.93 9.05 4.95
C GLY A 409 -25.33 7.89 5.77
N TYR A 410 -24.16 7.42 5.37
CA TYR A 410 -23.34 6.45 6.10
C TYR A 410 -22.55 7.08 7.26
N GLY A 411 -22.44 8.41 7.34
CA GLY A 411 -21.60 9.09 8.34
C GLY A 411 -20.09 8.95 8.10
N LEU A 412 -19.67 8.75 6.84
CA LEU A 412 -18.27 8.52 6.43
C LEU A 412 -17.46 9.80 6.21
N GLU A 413 -18.00 10.97 6.56
CA GLU A 413 -17.25 12.22 6.50
C GLU A 413 -16.01 12.10 7.39
N MET A 414 -14.82 12.15 6.77
CA MET A 414 -13.56 12.17 7.49
C MET A 414 -13.17 13.61 7.83
N LYS A 415 -12.49 13.80 8.96
CA LYS A 415 -11.94 15.09 9.36
C LYS A 415 -10.89 15.55 8.34
N THR A 416 -10.99 16.79 7.89
CA THR A 416 -10.06 17.38 6.90
C THR A 416 -8.60 17.26 7.35
N GLU A 417 -8.33 17.42 8.64
CA GLU A 417 -7.00 17.29 9.23
C GLU A 417 -6.48 15.85 9.13
N SER A 418 -7.36 14.86 9.31
CA SER A 418 -6.99 13.44 9.17
C SER A 418 -6.65 13.11 7.71
N ILE A 419 -7.44 13.61 6.76
CA ILE A 419 -7.13 13.46 5.32
C ILE A 419 -5.78 14.10 5.00
N ALA A 420 -5.57 15.36 5.37
CA ALA A 420 -4.33 16.09 5.10
C ALA A 420 -3.10 15.42 5.73
N GLN A 421 -3.29 14.77 6.88
CA GLN A 421 -2.22 14.07 7.58
C GLN A 421 -1.88 12.72 6.93
N PHE A 422 -2.88 11.95 6.51
CA PHE A 422 -2.71 10.52 6.18
C PHE A 422 -2.91 10.18 4.70
N VAL A 423 -3.22 11.14 3.84
CA VAL A 423 -3.22 10.92 2.38
C VAL A 423 -1.86 10.42 1.91
N TYR A 424 -1.81 9.32 1.17
CA TYR A 424 -0.56 8.69 0.75
C TYR A 424 -0.21 9.06 -0.70
N PRO A 425 1.07 9.32 -1.03
CA PRO A 425 2.22 9.42 -0.13
C PRO A 425 2.41 10.82 0.47
N ASN A 426 1.56 11.80 0.13
CA ASN A 426 1.88 13.23 0.28
C ASN A 426 1.46 13.87 1.62
N GLY A 427 0.74 13.16 2.47
CA GLY A 427 0.19 13.66 3.72
C GLY A 427 1.28 13.96 4.76
N SER A 428 1.00 14.88 5.67
CA SER A 428 2.02 15.39 6.61
C SER A 428 2.67 14.29 7.46
N TYR A 429 1.95 13.20 7.78
CA TYR A 429 2.54 12.03 8.44
C TYR A 429 3.55 11.32 7.55
N TRP A 430 3.19 11.04 6.31
CA TRP A 430 4.04 10.31 5.36
C TRP A 430 5.28 11.11 4.95
N GLN A 431 5.16 12.44 5.00
CA GLN A 431 6.25 13.40 4.79
C GLN A 431 7.07 13.71 6.05
N SER A 432 6.64 13.23 7.22
CA SER A 432 7.41 13.40 8.46
C SER A 432 8.62 12.46 8.52
N ALA A 433 9.57 12.75 9.41
CA ALA A 433 10.66 11.85 9.80
C ALA A 433 10.24 10.38 9.97
N VAL A 434 9.07 10.22 10.58
CA VAL A 434 8.48 8.95 11.03
C VAL A 434 7.76 8.23 9.87
N GLY A 435 7.30 8.98 8.87
CA GLY A 435 6.76 8.45 7.61
C GLY A 435 7.86 8.12 6.61
N LEU A 436 8.86 8.99 6.50
CA LEU A 436 10.05 8.80 5.67
C LEU A 436 10.98 7.70 6.19
N SER A 437 10.91 7.32 7.47
CA SER A 437 11.58 6.08 7.94
C SER A 437 10.97 4.79 7.36
N LYS A 438 9.81 4.87 6.68
CA LYS A 438 9.26 3.82 5.81
C LYS A 438 9.72 3.96 4.34
N PHE A 439 10.67 4.86 4.03
CA PHE A 439 11.40 4.87 2.76
C PHE A 439 11.95 3.48 2.50
N THR A 440 11.61 2.91 1.34
CA THR A 440 12.16 1.62 0.93
C THR A 440 13.58 1.86 0.42
N PRO A 441 14.63 1.32 1.07
CA PRO A 441 16.01 1.52 0.65
C PRO A 441 16.22 1.12 -0.81
N PHE A 442 17.01 1.90 -1.57
CA PHE A 442 17.40 1.47 -2.92
C PHE A 442 18.34 0.27 -2.82
N LYS A 443 18.12 -0.70 -3.70
CA LYS A 443 18.86 -1.96 -3.76
C LYS A 443 19.21 -2.28 -5.20
N GLY A 444 20.36 -2.92 -5.41
CA GLY A 444 20.84 -3.33 -6.73
C GLY A 444 21.75 -2.30 -7.40
N ILE A 445 21.85 -2.39 -8.73
CA ILE A 445 22.82 -1.67 -9.55
C ILE A 445 22.16 -0.47 -10.24
N MET A 446 22.70 0.73 -10.00
CA MET A 446 22.20 1.99 -10.56
C MET A 446 23.26 2.71 -11.41
N ALA A 447 22.91 3.13 -12.63
CA ALA A 447 23.85 3.79 -13.53
C ALA A 447 24.00 5.29 -13.20
N ALA A 448 25.23 5.77 -13.01
CA ALA A 448 25.54 7.20 -12.99
C ALA A 448 25.58 7.73 -14.42
N THR A 449 24.51 8.39 -14.86
CA THR A 449 24.28 8.69 -16.28
C THR A 449 25.11 9.88 -16.77
N PHE A 450 25.38 9.88 -18.07
CA PHE A 450 26.13 10.94 -18.75
C PHE A 450 25.22 12.11 -19.17
N ALA A 451 25.82 13.28 -19.36
CA ALA A 451 25.19 14.37 -20.09
C ALA A 451 25.39 14.17 -21.60
N PRO A 452 24.31 13.98 -22.37
CA PRO A 452 24.42 13.83 -23.81
C PRO A 452 24.53 15.20 -24.49
N PHE A 453 25.52 15.37 -25.36
CA PHE A 453 25.67 16.55 -26.22
C PHE A 453 25.61 16.15 -27.68
N ASN A 454 25.36 17.14 -28.54
CA ASN A 454 25.56 16.98 -29.98
C ASN A 454 27.05 16.76 -30.30
N THR A 455 27.34 16.34 -31.53
CA THR A 455 28.69 15.99 -32.00
C THR A 455 29.73 17.10 -31.83
N ASP A 456 29.31 18.37 -31.82
CA ASP A 456 30.18 19.54 -31.61
C ASP A 456 30.27 20.01 -30.14
N GLY A 457 29.52 19.37 -29.22
CA GLY A 457 29.47 19.72 -27.81
C GLY A 457 28.68 21.00 -27.48
N SER A 458 28.08 21.66 -28.46
CA SER A 458 27.49 23.00 -28.29
C SER A 458 26.17 22.99 -27.52
N LYS A 459 25.36 21.94 -27.67
CA LYS A 459 24.02 21.80 -27.08
C LYS A 459 23.77 20.39 -26.56
N LEU A 460 22.82 20.27 -25.63
CA LEU A 460 22.32 18.97 -25.14
C LEU A 460 21.63 18.18 -26.26
N ASN A 461 21.91 16.88 -26.31
CA ASN A 461 21.21 15.91 -27.15
C ASN A 461 20.22 15.11 -26.30
N LEU A 462 19.09 15.69 -25.94
CA LEU A 462 18.12 15.05 -25.03
C LEU A 462 17.39 13.84 -25.65
N GLU A 463 17.32 13.75 -26.98
CA GLU A 463 16.54 12.72 -27.68
C GLU A 463 17.15 11.31 -27.57
N ILE A 464 18.41 11.20 -27.16
CA ILE A 464 19.05 9.89 -26.92
C ILE A 464 18.68 9.28 -25.57
N ILE A 465 18.19 10.08 -24.60
CA ILE A 465 17.91 9.64 -23.23
C ILE A 465 16.92 8.45 -23.17
N PRO A 466 15.78 8.46 -23.89
CA PRO A 466 14.86 7.31 -23.88
C PRO A 466 15.50 6.00 -24.37
N GLN A 467 16.43 6.07 -25.33
CA GLN A 467 17.11 4.89 -25.87
C GLN A 467 18.09 4.32 -24.85
N ILE A 468 18.80 5.20 -24.13
CA ILE A 468 19.68 4.80 -23.02
C ILE A 468 18.83 4.18 -21.89
N ALA A 469 17.68 4.75 -21.56
CA ALA A 469 16.80 4.21 -20.52
C ALA A 469 16.36 2.77 -20.81
N ASP A 470 15.90 2.51 -22.04
CA ASP A 470 15.53 1.16 -22.50
C ASP A 470 16.72 0.18 -22.44
N ASP A 471 17.92 0.59 -22.88
CA ASP A 471 19.12 -0.25 -22.81
C ASP A 471 19.53 -0.58 -21.37
N LEU A 472 19.45 0.39 -20.44
CA LEU A 472 19.71 0.15 -19.02
C LEU A 472 18.77 -0.90 -18.43
N VAL A 473 17.48 -0.82 -18.75
CA VAL A 473 16.49 -1.84 -18.30
C VAL A 473 16.83 -3.22 -18.88
N LYS A 474 17.25 -3.31 -20.14
CA LYS A 474 17.70 -4.58 -20.75
C LYS A 474 18.94 -5.14 -20.07
N GLN A 475 19.83 -4.28 -19.59
CA GLN A 475 20.98 -4.67 -18.76
C GLN A 475 20.61 -5.01 -17.30
N LYS A 476 19.31 -5.01 -16.95
CA LYS A 476 18.76 -5.17 -15.60
C LYS A 476 19.20 -4.10 -14.60
N VAL A 477 19.63 -2.93 -15.05
CA VAL A 477 19.91 -1.80 -14.15
C VAL A 477 18.59 -1.35 -13.53
N CYS A 478 18.55 -1.18 -12.20
CA CYS A 478 17.33 -0.87 -11.46
C CYS A 478 17.12 0.63 -11.19
N GLY A 479 18.09 1.45 -11.55
CA GLY A 479 17.95 2.90 -11.41
C GLY A 479 19.10 3.71 -11.99
N ILE A 480 18.96 5.02 -11.87
CA ILE A 480 19.81 6.03 -12.48
C ILE A 480 20.13 7.15 -11.49
N PHE A 481 21.35 7.64 -11.57
CA PHE A 481 21.83 8.79 -10.83
C PHE A 481 22.20 9.90 -11.81
N VAL A 482 21.32 10.89 -11.91
CA VAL A 482 21.34 11.93 -12.94
C VAL A 482 22.11 13.16 -12.44
N ASN A 483 22.83 13.83 -13.34
CA ASN A 483 23.65 15.01 -13.05
C ASN A 483 24.76 14.75 -12.00
N GLY A 484 25.26 13.52 -11.92
CA GLY A 484 26.42 13.21 -11.09
C GLY A 484 27.74 13.67 -11.70
N THR A 485 28.87 13.25 -11.13
CA THR A 485 30.20 13.52 -11.70
C THR A 485 30.32 12.97 -13.12
N SER A 486 29.77 11.78 -13.39
CA SER A 486 29.68 11.20 -14.75
C SER A 486 28.81 12.02 -15.71
N GLY A 487 27.84 12.75 -15.16
CA GLY A 487 26.98 13.68 -15.89
C GLY A 487 27.60 15.06 -16.08
N GLU A 488 28.89 15.23 -15.79
CA GLU A 488 29.64 16.47 -16.03
C GLU A 488 29.00 17.71 -15.39
N PHE A 489 28.37 17.55 -14.22
CA PHE A 489 27.49 18.58 -13.64
C PHE A 489 28.14 19.94 -13.40
N THR A 490 29.46 19.99 -13.23
CA THR A 490 30.24 21.22 -13.07
C THR A 490 30.44 21.99 -14.38
N SER A 491 30.22 21.33 -15.53
CA SER A 491 30.31 21.91 -16.87
C SER A 491 28.94 22.23 -17.47
N LEU A 492 27.87 22.09 -16.68
CA LEU A 492 26.48 22.35 -17.07
C LEU A 492 25.95 23.57 -16.35
N THR A 493 25.13 24.35 -17.05
CA THR A 493 24.31 25.39 -16.42
C THR A 493 23.17 24.76 -15.59
N VAL A 494 22.62 25.51 -14.63
CA VAL A 494 21.40 25.09 -13.89
C VAL A 494 20.26 24.74 -14.86
N TYR A 495 20.10 25.52 -15.94
CA TYR A 495 19.08 25.27 -16.95
C TYR A 495 19.28 23.93 -17.66
N GLU A 496 20.50 23.64 -18.12
CA GLU A 496 20.81 22.35 -18.76
C GLU A 496 20.58 21.17 -17.81
N ARG A 497 20.94 21.29 -16.53
CA ARG A 497 20.70 20.25 -15.52
C ARG A 497 19.21 19.96 -15.32
N LYS A 498 18.37 21.00 -15.32
CA LYS A 498 16.90 20.86 -15.25
C LYS A 498 16.38 20.13 -16.48
N GLN A 499 16.80 20.54 -17.68
CA GLN A 499 16.37 19.89 -18.93
C GLN A 499 16.75 18.40 -19.00
N ILE A 500 17.96 18.03 -18.58
CA ILE A 500 18.38 16.62 -18.51
C ILE A 500 17.50 15.85 -17.53
N LEU A 501 17.27 16.39 -16.33
CA LEU A 501 16.46 15.74 -15.30
C LEU A 501 15.01 15.56 -15.75
N GLU A 502 14.40 16.61 -16.30
CA GLU A 502 13.04 16.58 -16.86
C GLU A 502 12.89 15.51 -17.95
N LYS A 503 13.86 15.42 -18.88
CA LYS A 503 13.82 14.40 -19.94
C LYS A 503 13.93 12.98 -19.38
N TRP A 504 14.78 12.75 -18.36
CA TRP A 504 14.82 11.45 -17.68
C TRP A 504 13.49 11.10 -17.01
N CYS A 505 12.85 12.04 -16.31
CA CYS A 505 11.53 11.84 -15.71
C CYS A 505 10.43 11.52 -16.74
N GLN A 506 10.57 11.99 -17.98
CA GLN A 506 9.63 11.75 -19.08
C GLN A 506 9.80 10.37 -19.74
N THR A 507 10.90 9.65 -19.46
CA THR A 507 11.11 8.31 -20.05
C THR A 507 10.05 7.33 -19.58
N ARG A 508 9.69 6.37 -20.46
CA ARG A 508 8.70 5.34 -20.16
C ARG A 508 9.15 4.49 -18.96
N GLU A 509 10.43 4.17 -18.91
CA GLU A 509 11.05 3.29 -17.93
C GLU A 509 10.97 3.88 -16.51
N VAL A 510 11.18 5.20 -16.38
CA VAL A 510 11.01 5.89 -15.10
C VAL A 510 9.52 6.01 -14.72
N ASN A 511 8.65 6.33 -15.68
CA ASN A 511 7.20 6.45 -15.45
C ASN A 511 6.54 5.12 -15.04
N GLU A 512 6.99 4.00 -15.60
CA GLU A 512 6.53 2.65 -15.25
C GLU A 512 7.20 2.10 -13.97
N GLY A 513 8.11 2.85 -13.35
CA GLY A 513 8.81 2.44 -12.13
C GLY A 513 9.88 1.36 -12.35
N LYS A 514 10.36 1.17 -13.58
CA LYS A 514 11.45 0.23 -13.92
C LYS A 514 12.83 0.79 -13.58
N LEU A 515 12.99 2.11 -13.63
CA LEU A 515 14.21 2.80 -13.22
C LEU A 515 13.90 3.79 -12.09
N HIS A 516 14.51 3.56 -10.92
CA HIS A 516 14.52 4.54 -9.84
C HIS A 516 15.47 5.69 -10.15
N LEU A 517 15.08 6.93 -9.84
CA LEU A 517 15.82 8.14 -10.20
C LEU A 517 16.27 8.89 -8.95
N ILE A 518 17.59 9.11 -8.85
CA ILE A 518 18.21 10.01 -7.88
C ILE A 518 18.80 11.22 -8.61
N ALA A 519 18.37 12.42 -8.25
CA ALA A 519 18.87 13.66 -8.84
C ALA A 519 20.02 14.22 -7.99
N GLN A 520 21.20 14.39 -8.59
CA GLN A 520 22.27 15.13 -7.93
C GLN A 520 21.98 16.64 -8.03
N ILE A 521 22.11 17.34 -6.90
CA ILE A 521 21.76 18.78 -6.78
C ILE A 521 22.93 19.67 -6.33
N GLY A 522 24.13 19.11 -6.10
CA GLY A 522 25.28 19.91 -5.65
C GLY A 522 25.79 20.91 -6.69
N SER A 523 26.20 22.08 -6.23
CA SER A 523 26.90 23.13 -6.99
C SER A 523 27.93 23.82 -6.09
N SER A 524 28.91 24.52 -6.69
CA SER A 524 29.77 25.45 -5.96
C SER A 524 29.03 26.71 -5.51
N VAL A 525 27.85 26.97 -6.07
CA VAL A 525 26.96 28.06 -5.68
C VAL A 525 25.83 27.50 -4.83
N PHE A 526 25.70 27.98 -3.60
CA PHE A 526 24.69 27.49 -2.65
C PHE A 526 23.26 27.66 -3.17
N SER A 527 22.94 28.84 -3.72
CA SER A 527 21.59 29.15 -4.22
C SER A 527 21.16 28.22 -5.37
N GLU A 528 22.10 27.83 -6.23
CA GLU A 528 21.82 26.88 -7.31
C GLU A 528 21.48 25.49 -6.75
N SER A 529 22.17 25.06 -5.69
CA SER A 529 21.87 23.77 -5.05
C SER A 529 20.46 23.75 -4.46
N VAL A 530 20.04 24.87 -3.85
CA VAL A 530 18.67 25.04 -3.35
C VAL A 530 17.65 25.06 -4.51
N GLU A 531 17.94 25.79 -5.58
CA GLU A 531 17.06 25.87 -6.77
C GLU A 531 16.86 24.49 -7.42
N LEU A 532 17.93 23.72 -7.56
CA LEU A 532 17.90 22.37 -8.12
C LEU A 532 17.15 21.39 -7.21
N ALA A 533 17.33 21.49 -5.89
CA ALA A 533 16.58 20.67 -4.92
C ALA A 533 15.08 20.94 -5.01
N LEU A 534 14.68 22.22 -5.01
CA LEU A 534 13.27 22.62 -5.13
C LEU A 534 12.66 22.15 -6.45
N HIS A 535 13.40 22.33 -7.56
CA HIS A 535 12.96 21.86 -8.86
C HIS A 535 12.77 20.34 -8.90
N ALA A 536 13.77 19.58 -8.43
CA ALA A 536 13.67 18.12 -8.35
C ALA A 536 12.46 17.66 -7.53
N SER A 537 12.13 18.36 -6.43
CA SER A 537 10.97 18.04 -5.60
C SER A 537 9.59 18.29 -6.25
N GLN A 538 9.55 19.06 -7.35
CA GLN A 538 8.32 19.37 -8.07
C GLN A 538 8.06 18.39 -9.23
N LEU A 539 9.07 17.62 -9.63
CA LEU A 539 8.96 16.66 -10.70
C LEU A 539 8.36 15.35 -10.20
N LYS A 540 7.43 14.79 -11.00
CA LYS A 540 6.94 13.43 -10.79
C LYS A 540 8.09 12.45 -11.01
N ASN A 541 8.14 11.38 -10.20
CA ASN A 541 9.07 10.26 -10.33
C ASN A 541 10.55 10.53 -10.00
N VAL A 542 10.90 11.65 -9.37
CA VAL A 542 12.20 11.77 -8.67
C VAL A 542 12.04 11.16 -7.28
N GLN A 543 12.71 10.05 -6.98
CA GLN A 543 12.54 9.34 -5.70
C GLN A 543 13.50 9.84 -4.60
N ALA A 544 14.63 10.43 -4.97
CA ALA A 544 15.57 11.02 -4.01
C ALA A 544 16.45 12.09 -4.65
N ILE A 545 17.10 12.88 -3.80
CA ILE A 545 18.15 13.82 -4.20
C ILE A 545 19.48 13.50 -3.51
N ALA A 546 20.58 13.89 -4.13
CA ALA A 546 21.92 13.70 -3.59
C ALA A 546 22.77 14.96 -3.68
N PHE A 547 23.51 15.26 -2.61
CA PHE A 547 24.37 16.44 -2.53
C PHE A 547 25.83 16.07 -2.32
N ILE A 548 26.70 16.56 -3.21
CA ILE A 548 28.17 16.53 -3.02
C ILE A 548 28.62 17.90 -2.52
N ALA A 549 29.52 17.92 -1.52
CA ALA A 549 30.10 19.16 -1.02
C ALA A 549 30.96 19.87 -2.10
N PRO A 550 31.00 21.21 -2.12
CA PRO A 550 31.74 21.98 -3.10
C PRO A 550 33.26 21.75 -2.99
N SER A 551 33.97 21.91 -4.11
CA SER A 551 35.40 21.62 -4.22
C SER A 551 36.32 22.84 -4.13
N TYR A 552 35.82 24.08 -4.27
CA TYR A 552 36.64 25.29 -4.14
C TYR A 552 36.58 25.87 -2.72
N PHE A 553 35.39 26.31 -2.29
CA PHE A 553 35.14 26.74 -0.91
C PHE A 553 34.60 25.57 -0.08
N LYS A 554 35.52 24.73 0.38
CA LYS A 554 35.21 23.49 1.09
C LYS A 554 34.88 23.76 2.57
N PRO A 555 33.95 23.00 3.18
CA PRO A 555 33.79 22.97 4.63
C PRO A 555 35.10 22.59 5.32
N LYS A 556 35.48 23.33 6.37
CA LYS A 556 36.75 23.13 7.09
C LYS A 556 36.66 22.09 8.21
N ASN A 557 35.45 21.82 8.68
CA ASN A 557 35.15 20.87 9.74
C ASN A 557 33.78 20.21 9.47
N ILE A 558 33.45 19.21 10.27
CA ILE A 558 32.21 18.43 10.12
C ILE A 558 30.98 19.28 10.43
N GLU A 559 31.06 20.24 11.36
CA GLU A 559 29.96 21.12 11.74
C GLU A 559 29.55 22.04 10.57
N GLU A 560 30.53 22.58 9.83
CA GLU A 560 30.28 23.34 8.61
C GLU A 560 29.65 22.48 7.51
N LEU A 561 30.08 21.22 7.35
CA LEU A 561 29.49 20.29 6.38
C LEU A 561 28.03 19.95 6.75
N VAL A 562 27.78 19.60 8.02
CA VAL A 562 26.44 19.30 8.55
C VAL A 562 25.53 20.52 8.37
N SER A 563 26.01 21.72 8.68
CA SER A 563 25.25 22.97 8.49
C SER A 563 24.91 23.20 7.01
N LEU A 564 25.87 22.99 6.10
CA LEU A 564 25.66 23.15 4.67
C LEU A 564 24.59 22.18 4.14
N ILE A 565 24.71 20.89 4.47
CA ILE A 565 23.74 19.86 4.05
C ILE A 565 22.36 20.19 4.64
N SER A 566 22.29 20.49 5.94
CA SER A 566 21.03 20.76 6.64
C SER A 566 20.29 21.95 6.07
N GLN A 567 21.00 23.01 5.67
CA GLN A 567 20.37 24.20 5.09
C GLN A 567 19.68 23.91 3.75
N ILE A 568 20.20 22.97 2.95
CA ILE A 568 19.58 22.53 1.69
C ILE A 568 18.47 21.52 1.97
N ALA A 569 18.73 20.50 2.80
CA ALA A 569 17.77 19.45 3.12
C ALA A 569 16.46 20.00 3.73
N LYS A 570 16.55 21.06 4.56
CA LYS A 570 15.38 21.77 5.13
C LYS A 570 14.48 22.44 4.08
N LYS A 571 14.97 22.71 2.88
CA LYS A 571 14.15 23.31 1.80
C LYS A 571 13.25 22.30 1.12
N VAL A 572 13.55 21.02 1.26
CA VAL A 572 12.81 19.90 0.67
C VAL A 572 12.67 18.74 1.67
N PRO A 573 12.06 18.98 2.84
CA PRO A 573 11.93 17.97 3.90
C PRO A 573 11.17 16.71 3.45
N GLN A 574 10.37 16.80 2.39
CA GLN A 574 9.65 15.69 1.76
C GLN A 574 10.56 14.73 0.96
N MET A 575 11.74 15.17 0.55
CA MET A 575 12.60 14.40 -0.35
C MET A 575 13.60 13.56 0.44
N PRO A 576 13.67 12.23 0.20
CA PRO A 576 14.80 11.42 0.65
C PRO A 576 16.11 12.03 0.16
N PHE A 577 17.03 12.27 1.10
CA PHE A 577 18.24 13.01 0.87
C PHE A 577 19.47 12.12 1.12
N TYR A 578 20.34 12.06 0.12
CA TYR A 578 21.61 11.34 0.17
C TYR A 578 22.77 12.32 0.29
N TYR A 579 23.69 12.04 1.20
CA TYR A 579 25.01 12.64 1.10
C TYR A 579 25.80 11.91 0.01
N TYR A 580 26.41 12.65 -0.91
CA TYR A 580 27.33 12.09 -1.90
C TYR A 580 28.76 12.32 -1.39
N HIS A 581 29.33 11.28 -0.79
CA HIS A 581 30.70 11.28 -0.29
C HIS A 581 31.68 10.85 -1.39
N TYR A 582 32.52 11.78 -1.86
CA TYR A 582 33.55 11.50 -2.86
C TYR A 582 34.82 12.34 -2.61
N PRO A 583 35.59 12.03 -1.55
CA PRO A 583 36.71 12.84 -1.10
C PRO A 583 37.82 12.97 -2.14
N ASN A 584 38.04 11.96 -2.98
CA ASN A 584 39.04 12.01 -4.04
C ASN A 584 38.75 13.11 -5.09
N MET A 585 37.47 13.50 -5.29
CA MET A 585 37.11 14.54 -6.24
C MET A 585 36.97 15.93 -5.63
N ASN A 586 36.36 16.05 -4.44
CA ASN A 586 36.11 17.36 -3.83
C ASN A 586 37.06 17.71 -2.67
N GLY A 587 37.84 16.75 -2.18
CA GLY A 587 38.75 16.91 -1.04
C GLY A 587 38.06 17.14 0.31
N VAL A 588 36.78 16.78 0.45
CA VAL A 588 36.04 16.84 1.73
C VAL A 588 35.98 15.43 2.33
N ASN A 589 36.83 15.18 3.32
CA ASN A 589 37.04 13.84 3.89
C ASN A 589 36.79 13.82 5.41
N PHE A 590 35.52 13.89 5.80
CA PHE A 590 35.09 13.70 7.19
C PHE A 590 34.39 12.34 7.34
N GLU A 591 34.35 11.82 8.57
CA GLU A 591 33.65 10.58 8.89
C GLU A 591 32.17 10.69 8.47
N VAL A 592 31.75 9.81 7.56
CA VAL A 592 30.44 9.81 6.93
C VAL A 592 29.37 9.46 7.94
N LYS A 593 29.60 8.42 8.76
CA LYS A 593 28.61 8.02 9.77
C LYS A 593 28.28 9.17 10.70
N LYS A 594 29.31 9.82 11.24
CA LYS A 594 29.13 10.98 12.13
C LYS A 594 28.44 12.15 11.42
N THR A 595 28.76 12.38 10.14
CA THR A 595 28.11 13.42 9.33
C THR A 595 26.62 13.13 9.17
N LEU A 596 26.26 11.89 8.84
CA LEU A 596 24.87 11.46 8.66
C LEU A 596 24.08 11.57 9.96
N ASP A 597 24.62 11.10 11.09
CA ASP A 597 23.94 11.17 12.39
C ASP A 597 23.64 12.61 12.80
N LEU A 598 24.66 13.47 12.81
CA LEU A 598 24.51 14.88 13.18
C LEU A 598 23.55 15.61 12.23
N THR A 599 23.57 15.28 10.94
CA THR A 599 22.63 15.88 9.98
C THR A 599 21.22 15.35 10.19
N LYS A 600 21.04 14.05 10.49
CA LYS A 600 19.73 13.42 10.68
C LYS A 600 19.01 13.91 11.93
N GLU A 601 19.75 14.24 12.99
CA GLU A 601 19.21 14.93 14.16
C GLU A 601 18.51 16.25 13.81
N ILE A 602 19.01 16.94 12.78
CA ILE A 602 18.49 18.24 12.32
C ILE A 602 17.47 18.07 11.18
N CYS A 603 17.72 17.11 10.28
CA CYS A 603 17.03 16.87 9.02
C CYS A 603 16.69 15.38 8.90
N PRO A 604 15.51 14.96 9.35
CA PRO A 604 15.16 13.54 9.38
C PRO A 604 15.02 12.88 8.00
N ASN A 605 14.94 13.66 6.92
CA ASN A 605 14.91 13.19 5.55
C ASN A 605 16.27 12.75 5.00
N ILE A 606 17.33 12.78 5.83
CA ILE A 606 18.62 12.14 5.53
C ILE A 606 18.46 10.62 5.65
N VAL A 607 18.46 9.93 4.50
CA VAL A 607 18.17 8.49 4.43
C VAL A 607 19.40 7.64 4.13
N GLY A 608 20.46 8.22 3.56
CA GLY A 608 21.56 7.41 3.06
C GLY A 608 22.75 8.19 2.51
N VAL A 609 23.66 7.43 1.90
CA VAL A 609 24.90 7.95 1.32
C VAL A 609 25.22 7.23 0.01
N LYS A 610 25.64 8.01 -1.00
CA LYS A 610 26.42 7.50 -2.12
C LYS A 610 27.89 7.52 -1.70
N PHE A 611 28.43 6.36 -1.33
CA PHE A 611 29.74 6.22 -0.68
C PHE A 611 30.83 5.89 -1.72
N THR A 612 31.65 6.87 -2.08
CA THR A 612 32.73 6.71 -3.09
C THR A 612 34.10 6.91 -2.45
N ASP A 613 34.47 5.97 -1.58
CA ASP A 613 35.75 5.92 -0.87
C ASP A 613 36.06 4.47 -0.45
N SER A 614 37.32 4.19 -0.08
CA SER A 614 37.79 2.87 0.35
C SER A 614 37.68 2.59 1.87
N ASN A 615 37.16 3.52 2.67
CA ASN A 615 36.99 3.34 4.11
C ASN A 615 35.79 2.43 4.45
N PHE A 616 35.95 1.11 4.26
CA PHE A 616 34.90 0.12 4.54
C PHE A 616 34.49 0.03 6.01
N ALA A 617 35.36 0.43 6.93
CA ALA A 617 35.00 0.51 8.34
C ALA A 617 33.92 1.56 8.58
N ASP A 618 34.02 2.73 7.92
CA ASP A 618 33.00 3.77 8.02
C ASP A 618 31.74 3.44 7.23
N LEU A 619 31.90 2.82 6.06
CA LEU A 619 30.79 2.27 5.27
C LEU A 619 29.96 1.28 6.11
N GLY A 620 30.59 0.29 6.74
CA GLY A 620 29.90 -0.70 7.55
C GLY A 620 29.23 -0.10 8.80
N ARG A 621 29.83 0.96 9.39
CA ARG A 621 29.16 1.73 10.46
C ARG A 621 27.92 2.44 9.96
N CYS A 622 27.92 3.01 8.75
CA CYS A 622 26.72 3.60 8.14
C CYS A 622 25.63 2.53 7.93
N ALA A 623 25.98 1.41 7.31
CA ALA A 623 25.05 0.32 7.01
C ALA A 623 24.41 -0.27 8.28
N SER A 624 25.22 -0.61 9.29
CA SER A 624 24.75 -1.15 10.58
C SER A 624 23.88 -0.17 11.38
N SER A 625 23.98 1.13 11.10
CA SER A 625 23.14 2.18 11.70
C SER A 625 21.85 2.43 10.90
N GLY A 626 21.55 1.60 9.90
CA GLY A 626 20.29 1.60 9.15
C GLY A 626 20.19 2.67 8.05
N TYR A 627 21.31 3.27 7.62
CA TYR A 627 21.34 4.15 6.45
C TYR A 627 21.37 3.34 5.16
N ASN A 628 20.71 3.82 4.10
CA ASN A 628 20.86 3.21 2.78
C ASN A 628 22.23 3.56 2.20
N VAL A 629 23.07 2.55 1.97
CA VAL A 629 24.45 2.73 1.53
C VAL A 629 24.59 2.22 0.10
N LEU A 630 24.87 3.14 -0.83
CA LEU A 630 25.10 2.84 -2.24
C LEU A 630 26.55 3.12 -2.59
N VAL A 631 27.34 2.08 -2.87
CA VAL A 631 28.76 2.25 -3.17
C VAL A 631 28.96 2.87 -4.56
N GLY A 632 29.86 3.84 -4.67
CA GLY A 632 30.18 4.51 -5.93
C GLY A 632 31.49 4.09 -6.59
N ALA A 633 32.22 3.15 -5.98
CA ALA A 633 33.45 2.57 -6.49
C ALA A 633 33.16 1.21 -7.16
N ASP A 634 32.99 1.23 -8.48
CA ASP A 634 32.59 0.09 -9.31
C ASP A 634 33.51 -1.15 -9.12
N ASN A 635 34.81 -0.93 -8.92
CA ASN A 635 35.82 -1.96 -8.70
C ASN A 635 35.80 -2.59 -7.30
N MET A 636 34.88 -2.16 -6.43
CA MET A 636 34.79 -2.62 -5.05
C MET A 636 33.37 -3.07 -4.65
N LEU A 637 32.49 -3.32 -5.63
CA LEU A 637 31.11 -3.73 -5.39
C LEU A 637 31.02 -4.92 -4.42
N PHE A 638 31.71 -6.02 -4.70
CA PHE A 638 31.65 -7.23 -3.88
C PHE A 638 32.10 -6.96 -2.43
N SER A 639 33.23 -6.28 -2.25
CA SER A 639 33.74 -5.92 -0.92
C SER A 639 32.79 -5.00 -0.16
N ALA A 640 32.13 -4.07 -0.85
CA ALA A 640 31.16 -3.15 -0.26
C ALA A 640 29.89 -3.88 0.19
N LEU A 641 29.38 -4.81 -0.64
CA LEU A 641 28.24 -5.66 -0.28
C LEU A 641 28.55 -6.49 0.96
N ALA A 642 29.74 -7.09 1.03
CA ALA A 642 30.21 -7.81 2.22
C ALA A 642 30.33 -6.92 3.46
N ALA A 643 30.63 -5.63 3.28
CA ALA A 643 30.65 -4.63 4.36
C ALA A 643 29.26 -4.07 4.73
N GLY A 644 28.20 -4.48 4.04
CA GLY A 644 26.80 -4.11 4.33
C GLY A 644 26.18 -3.07 3.39
N ALA A 645 26.80 -2.75 2.25
CA ALA A 645 26.16 -1.90 1.24
C ALA A 645 24.89 -2.56 0.67
N ASP A 646 23.88 -1.75 0.36
CA ASP A 646 22.60 -2.22 -0.19
C ASP A 646 22.62 -2.42 -1.72
N GLY A 647 23.58 -1.75 -2.38
CA GLY A 647 23.68 -1.65 -3.82
C GLY A 647 24.79 -0.69 -4.24
N ALA A 648 24.76 -0.24 -5.49
CA ALA A 648 25.80 0.62 -6.04
C ALA A 648 25.32 1.63 -7.08
N ILE A 649 26.02 2.77 -7.14
CA ILE A 649 25.84 3.82 -8.16
C ILE A 649 27.15 4.05 -8.89
N GLY A 650 27.30 3.51 -10.10
CA GLY A 650 28.57 3.46 -10.82
C GLY A 650 28.51 3.98 -12.25
N ILE A 651 29.66 4.43 -12.78
CA ILE A 651 29.77 4.96 -14.14
C ILE A 651 29.81 3.84 -15.18
N SER A 652 30.49 2.73 -14.88
CA SER A 652 30.63 1.60 -15.80
C SER A 652 29.32 0.85 -16.01
N TYR A 653 28.37 0.98 -15.08
CA TYR A 653 27.08 0.27 -15.13
C TYR A 653 26.20 0.74 -16.29
N ASN A 654 26.54 1.87 -16.94
CA ASN A 654 25.91 2.27 -18.20
C ASN A 654 26.17 1.26 -19.34
N PHE A 655 27.24 0.47 -19.27
CA PHE A 655 27.60 -0.51 -20.31
C PHE A 655 28.03 -1.88 -19.78
N THR A 656 28.24 -2.03 -18.47
CA THR A 656 28.55 -3.30 -17.79
C THR A 656 27.48 -3.70 -16.77
N GLY A 657 26.23 -3.24 -16.95
CA GLY A 657 25.15 -3.49 -16.00
C GLY A 657 24.89 -4.98 -15.77
N VAL A 658 24.98 -5.80 -16.82
CA VAL A 658 24.80 -7.26 -16.74
C VAL A 658 25.83 -7.90 -15.80
N LEU A 659 27.12 -7.59 -15.98
CA LEU A 659 28.21 -8.12 -15.15
C LEU A 659 28.02 -7.78 -13.67
N HIS A 660 27.69 -6.53 -13.36
CA HIS A 660 27.53 -6.09 -11.97
C HIS A 660 26.23 -6.60 -11.33
N ASN A 661 25.17 -6.77 -12.12
CA ASN A 661 23.97 -7.45 -11.65
C ASN A 661 24.25 -8.92 -11.33
N GLN A 662 25.09 -9.61 -12.11
CA GLN A 662 25.50 -10.97 -11.77
C GLN A 662 26.28 -11.02 -10.45
N ILE A 663 27.19 -10.06 -10.19
CA ILE A 663 27.86 -9.96 -8.88
C ILE A 663 26.82 -9.80 -7.76
N TYR A 664 25.86 -8.89 -7.94
CA TYR A 664 24.81 -8.62 -6.95
C TYR A 664 23.88 -9.82 -6.71
N GLU A 665 23.37 -10.44 -7.77
CA GLU A 665 22.48 -11.61 -7.72
C GLU A 665 23.18 -12.81 -7.06
N ASN A 666 24.45 -13.10 -7.40
CA ASN A 666 25.22 -14.17 -6.79
C ASN A 666 25.54 -13.89 -5.32
N PHE A 667 25.77 -12.62 -4.95
CA PHE A 667 25.98 -12.24 -3.56
C PHE A 667 24.75 -12.55 -2.71
N LEU A 668 23.55 -12.21 -3.21
CA LEU A 668 22.29 -12.52 -2.52
C LEU A 668 22.04 -14.04 -2.38
N GLN A 669 22.62 -14.85 -3.26
CA GLN A 669 22.57 -16.31 -3.20
C GLN A 669 23.71 -16.93 -2.38
N ASN A 670 24.60 -16.11 -1.80
CA ASN A 670 25.79 -16.51 -1.07
C ASN A 670 26.85 -17.25 -1.92
N ASP A 671 26.87 -17.06 -3.24
CA ASP A 671 27.94 -17.58 -4.10
C ASP A 671 29.12 -16.59 -4.21
N PHE A 672 29.91 -16.54 -3.14
CA PHE A 672 31.02 -15.59 -3.03
C PHE A 672 32.19 -15.91 -3.95
N TYR A 673 32.33 -17.16 -4.41
CA TYR A 673 33.38 -17.53 -5.35
C TYR A 673 33.15 -16.90 -6.72
N VAL A 674 31.91 -17.01 -7.24
CA VAL A 674 31.53 -16.36 -8.50
C VAL A 674 31.60 -14.84 -8.38
N CYS A 675 31.16 -14.28 -7.24
CA CYS A 675 31.28 -12.84 -6.98
C CYS A 675 32.72 -12.35 -7.12
N HIS A 676 33.68 -13.06 -6.53
CA HIS A 676 35.09 -12.71 -6.60
C HIS A 676 35.62 -12.76 -8.05
N GLN A 677 35.28 -13.81 -8.81
CA GLN A 677 35.72 -13.93 -10.21
C GLN A 677 35.18 -12.80 -11.10
N LEU A 678 33.89 -12.48 -10.99
CA LEU A 678 33.26 -11.41 -11.75
C LEU A 678 33.78 -10.03 -11.31
N GLN A 679 34.03 -9.83 -10.02
CA GLN A 679 34.64 -8.59 -9.51
C GLN A 679 36.05 -8.39 -10.08
N GLU A 680 36.84 -9.45 -10.21
CA GLU A 680 38.18 -9.40 -10.80
C GLU A 680 38.13 -9.03 -12.29
N GLN A 681 37.14 -9.56 -13.03
CA GLN A 681 36.89 -9.15 -14.42
C GLN A 681 36.56 -7.66 -14.49
N SER A 682 35.66 -7.17 -13.63
CA SER A 682 35.33 -5.74 -13.52
C SER A 682 36.56 -4.90 -13.20
N ARG A 683 37.42 -5.34 -12.27
CA ARG A 683 38.67 -4.65 -11.91
C ARG A 683 39.60 -4.48 -13.11
N VAL A 684 39.83 -5.52 -13.90
CA VAL A 684 40.68 -5.48 -15.10
C VAL A 684 40.12 -4.50 -16.15
N ILE A 685 38.80 -4.48 -16.34
CA ILE A 685 38.13 -3.52 -17.23
C ILE A 685 38.37 -2.09 -16.75
N LEU A 686 38.11 -1.84 -15.45
CA LEU A 686 38.18 -0.50 -14.86
C LEU A 686 39.61 0.04 -14.80
N GLU A 687 40.63 -0.79 -14.58
CA GLU A 687 42.04 -0.36 -14.62
C GLU A 687 42.43 0.24 -15.97
N LYS A 688 41.95 -0.35 -17.05
CA LYS A 688 42.22 0.14 -18.41
C LYS A 688 41.41 1.38 -18.74
N ILE A 689 40.14 1.40 -18.33
CA ILE A 689 39.32 2.61 -18.46
C ILE A 689 40.00 3.79 -17.71
N ASN A 690 40.53 3.54 -16.52
CA ASN A 690 41.24 4.53 -15.72
C ASN A 690 42.56 4.97 -16.37
N TYR A 691 43.29 4.06 -17.02
CA TYR A 691 44.54 4.39 -17.74
C TYR A 691 44.34 5.49 -18.80
N TYR A 692 43.23 5.45 -19.55
CA TYR A 692 42.88 6.47 -20.55
C TYR A 692 42.03 7.63 -19.99
N GLY A 693 41.77 7.63 -18.68
CA GLY A 693 40.86 8.56 -18.01
C GLY A 693 39.41 8.08 -18.03
N ILE A 694 38.83 7.91 -16.83
CA ILE A 694 37.53 7.26 -16.65
C ILE A 694 36.39 7.92 -17.43
N TYR A 695 36.28 9.24 -17.41
CA TYR A 695 35.21 9.97 -18.09
C TYR A 695 35.34 9.96 -19.62
N PRO A 696 36.48 10.38 -20.22
CA PRO A 696 36.64 10.38 -21.68
C PRO A 696 36.59 8.97 -22.27
N CYS A 697 37.13 7.97 -21.57
CA CYS A 697 37.06 6.58 -21.99
C CYS A 697 35.63 6.03 -21.90
N SER A 698 34.93 6.22 -20.77
CA SER A 698 33.56 5.70 -20.62
C SER A 698 32.57 6.31 -21.61
N LYS A 699 32.67 7.62 -21.90
CA LYS A 699 31.82 8.28 -22.91
C LYS A 699 32.09 7.75 -24.33
N PHE A 700 33.35 7.45 -24.64
CA PHE A 700 33.73 6.80 -25.91
C PHE A 700 33.23 5.35 -26.02
N LEU A 701 33.25 4.61 -24.91
CA LEU A 701 32.74 3.24 -24.83
C LEU A 701 31.22 3.16 -25.00
N MET A 702 30.46 4.16 -24.51
CA MET A 702 29.01 4.25 -24.79
C MET A 702 28.70 4.25 -26.28
N ASN A 703 29.47 4.98 -27.08
CA ASN A 703 29.32 4.96 -28.54
C ASN A 703 29.79 3.63 -29.12
N SER A 704 31.00 3.20 -28.76
CA SER A 704 31.66 2.06 -29.42
C SER A 704 31.04 0.69 -29.09
N ILE A 705 30.42 0.54 -27.92
CA ILE A 705 29.81 -0.72 -27.46
C ILE A 705 28.29 -0.69 -27.59
N ARG A 706 27.66 0.43 -27.20
CA ARG A 706 26.19 0.54 -27.13
C ARG A 706 25.59 1.33 -28.30
N GLY A 707 26.40 1.95 -29.14
CA GLY A 707 25.94 2.74 -30.29
C GLY A 707 25.39 4.11 -29.92
N PHE A 708 25.65 4.59 -28.70
CA PHE A 708 25.16 5.89 -28.23
C PHE A 708 26.23 6.97 -28.33
N ASP A 709 26.13 7.85 -29.33
CA ASP A 709 26.99 9.04 -29.41
C ASP A 709 26.49 10.14 -28.45
N LEU A 710 27.28 10.37 -27.41
CA LEU A 710 27.00 11.34 -26.36
C LEU A 710 27.72 12.68 -26.58
N GLY A 711 28.40 12.86 -27.72
CA GLY A 711 29.22 14.02 -28.01
C GLY A 711 30.50 14.09 -27.16
N PRO A 712 31.30 15.15 -27.32
CA PRO A 712 32.51 15.34 -26.54
C PRO A 712 32.20 15.69 -25.07
N LEU A 713 33.21 15.58 -24.22
CA LEU A 713 33.22 16.23 -22.91
C LEU A 713 33.46 17.73 -23.09
N ARG A 714 32.85 18.56 -22.23
CA ARG A 714 33.13 20.01 -22.22
C ARG A 714 34.32 20.33 -21.30
N TRP A 715 35.09 21.36 -21.66
CA TRP A 715 36.14 21.88 -20.80
C TRP A 715 35.59 22.21 -19.40
N PRO A 716 36.36 21.96 -18.32
CA PRO A 716 37.80 21.67 -18.30
C PRO A 716 38.20 20.20 -18.53
N ILE A 717 37.27 19.29 -18.83
CA ILE A 717 37.58 17.86 -18.99
C ILE A 717 38.11 17.61 -20.41
N GLY A 718 39.32 17.03 -20.50
CA GLY A 718 39.94 16.67 -21.78
C GLY A 718 39.26 15.48 -22.47
N ASN A 719 39.31 15.47 -23.81
CA ASN A 719 38.80 14.39 -24.65
C ASN A 719 39.92 13.45 -25.13
N LEU A 720 39.59 12.21 -25.49
CA LEU A 720 40.54 11.27 -26.10
C LEU A 720 40.99 11.76 -27.48
N ASN A 721 42.29 11.63 -27.75
CA ASN A 721 42.84 11.81 -29.09
C ASN A 721 42.59 10.55 -29.97
N GLN A 722 42.84 10.65 -31.28
CA GLN A 722 42.58 9.56 -32.22
C GLN A 722 43.42 8.30 -31.95
N GLU A 723 44.66 8.46 -31.50
CA GLU A 723 45.55 7.35 -31.18
C GLU A 723 45.03 6.56 -29.96
N GLN A 724 44.61 7.27 -28.91
CA GLN A 724 44.00 6.67 -27.72
C GLN A 724 42.72 5.90 -28.08
N LYS A 725 41.83 6.48 -28.89
CA LYS A 725 40.61 5.81 -29.37
C LYS A 725 40.95 4.51 -30.11
N LYS A 726 41.93 4.55 -31.02
CA LYS A 726 42.39 3.37 -31.76
C LYS A 726 42.98 2.30 -30.84
N ASN A 727 43.76 2.71 -29.84
CA ASN A 727 44.37 1.78 -28.88
C ASN A 727 43.29 1.07 -28.04
N ILE A 728 42.30 1.80 -27.53
CA ILE A 728 41.19 1.25 -26.76
C ILE A 728 40.44 0.17 -27.57
N LEU A 729 40.14 0.42 -28.85
CA LEU A 729 39.41 -0.53 -29.70
C LEU A 729 40.20 -1.81 -30.03
N ASN A 730 41.54 -1.75 -29.98
CA ASN A 730 42.42 -2.89 -30.30
C ASN A 730 42.75 -3.75 -29.08
N GLU A 731 42.34 -3.36 -27.87
CA GLU A 731 42.63 -4.13 -26.66
C GLU A 731 41.63 -5.27 -26.45
N ASN A 732 42.12 -6.41 -25.93
CA ASN A 732 41.27 -7.55 -25.51
C ASN A 732 40.11 -7.15 -24.58
N THR A 733 40.23 -6.03 -23.86
CA THR A 733 39.18 -5.52 -22.97
C THR A 733 37.97 -5.00 -23.72
N PHE A 734 38.15 -4.51 -24.95
CA PHE A 734 37.03 -4.14 -25.81
C PHE A 734 36.24 -5.39 -26.26
N GLU A 735 36.93 -6.50 -26.52
CA GLU A 735 36.28 -7.77 -26.84
C GLU A 735 35.56 -8.38 -25.63
N ILE A 736 36.11 -8.26 -24.41
CA ILE A 736 35.43 -8.66 -23.17
C ILE A 736 34.15 -7.82 -22.95
N LEU A 737 34.18 -6.53 -23.29
CA LEU A 737 33.03 -5.64 -23.13
C LEU A 737 31.93 -5.83 -24.19
N LYS A 738 32.25 -6.45 -25.35
CA LYS A 738 31.28 -6.79 -26.40
C LYS A 738 30.52 -8.08 -26.12
N GLN A 739 31.17 -9.03 -25.45
CA GLN A 739 30.58 -10.30 -25.00
C GLN A 739 29.62 -10.04 -23.84
#